data_AF-A0A7C7KMR3-F1
#
_entry.id   AF-A0A7C7KMR3-F1
#
_cell.length_a   1.000
_cell.length_b   1.000
_cell.length_c   1.000
_cell.angle_alpha   90.00
_cell.angle_beta   90.00
_cell.angle_gamma   90.00
#
_symmetry.space_group_name_H-M   'P 1'
#
loop_
_entity.id
_entity.type
_entity.pdbx_description
1 polymer ?
#
loop_
_entity_poly.entity_id
_entity_poly.type
_entity_poly.pdbx_seq_one_letter_code
_entity_poly.pdbx_strand_id
1 'polypeptide(L)'
;MEEYLLECVLRLQRAGEDEGRRKREMQKPKAWSLLSIEWKAMAMLAATKSAPDAIDANAASGRSARGHRQRIGRRGGRVAMASLEERLANPRDVLTSDASSAYRLAVLIAQKHRMGDSWSGLWDDDMAALRTECEAGVHPVWERMAREAPLIAELGRFPTVMTQMSSVDSASWIEAARFDPVDHNALLAWLDACPLRFDQHQAHALQRIVRDLLGGKARPSRWEKWMNPSLLGMNGDAALLEAMLFAAASNQRAADVFESFESPGLRGVSSSHLLLLEVRGGEANRWSEAADREGEDPLSIAIRLEAWASFSDDAADRGIESLISGHRILSDASRSSPTALRWRIVNVLADAGRVEESAEFIQGLEITNAEQMMGALAIVGASGHAGLEDTIISTLSNSEDGLVLSVMLDEASPLNIRKKSAEILSLHGSQAIEEILEVFTLAADIDGLSREILADPKLAARFPQRALLVWHLIPASRAVSVLDSLEAARRLAILSLSGSQTDSALSNSASALIALLSGIPSEMDSVHEKLDSDGVLALNEVRRALSTRGDGVVRENRIEALEQSVLNAELTYLERNLFMALLDSLRLNRATMDLQSGVDERMVSALAALNLLCGKQEVAMRTIQGSSDLVLEHNAAIVSLEK
;
A
#
# COMPACT_ATOMS: atom_id res chain seq x y z
N MET A 1 15.95 -10.55 46.47
CA MET A 1 16.08 -9.26 47.19
C MET A 1 17.16 -9.31 48.26
N GLU A 2 17.14 -10.29 49.17
CA GLU A 2 18.14 -10.43 50.25
C GLU A 2 19.58 -10.66 49.77
N GLU A 3 19.76 -11.42 48.68
CA GLU A 3 21.07 -11.60 48.03
C GLU A 3 21.63 -10.28 47.48
N TYR A 4 20.81 -9.50 46.76
CA TYR A 4 21.20 -8.18 46.25
C TYR A 4 21.57 -7.22 47.40
N LEU A 5 20.82 -7.28 48.51
CA LEU A 5 21.14 -6.49 49.70
C LEU A 5 22.47 -6.93 50.32
N LEU A 6 22.73 -8.25 50.43
CA LEU A 6 23.99 -8.78 50.97
C LEU A 6 25.20 -8.24 50.21
N GLU A 7 25.16 -8.24 48.89
CA GLU A 7 26.26 -7.74 48.06
C GLU A 7 26.51 -6.24 48.24
N CYS A 8 25.45 -5.43 48.38
CA CYS A 8 25.56 -4.01 48.72
C CYS A 8 26.23 -3.81 50.09
N VAL A 9 25.80 -4.57 51.09
CA VAL A 9 26.28 -4.44 52.49
C VAL A 9 27.72 -4.95 52.65
N LEU A 10 28.13 -5.97 51.88
CA LEU A 10 29.52 -6.45 51.88
C LEU A 10 30.52 -5.36 51.47
N ARG A 11 30.11 -4.35 50.67
CA ARG A 11 30.98 -3.22 50.30
C ARG A 11 31.28 -2.27 51.46
N LEU A 12 30.47 -2.25 52.52
CA LEU A 12 30.68 -1.39 53.68
C LEU A 12 32.01 -1.69 54.39
N GLN A 13 32.52 -2.93 54.32
CA GLN A 13 33.85 -3.29 54.87
C GLN A 13 34.98 -2.46 54.26
N ARG A 14 34.84 -2.04 53.00
CA ARG A 14 35.87 -1.30 52.25
C ARG A 14 35.78 0.22 52.46
N ALA A 15 34.70 0.70 53.07
CA ALA A 15 34.37 2.11 53.19
C ALA A 15 34.90 2.76 54.48
N GLY A 16 35.22 1.97 55.51
CA GLY A 16 35.58 2.47 56.84
C GLY A 16 34.37 3.09 57.58
N GLU A 17 34.65 4.12 58.40
CA GLU A 17 33.67 4.76 59.30
C GLU A 17 33.06 6.06 58.75
N ASP A 18 33.59 6.62 57.65
CA ASP A 18 33.06 7.86 57.07
C ASP A 18 31.69 7.65 56.41
N GLU A 19 30.65 8.33 56.92
CA GLU A 19 29.26 8.20 56.47
C GLU A 19 29.10 8.46 54.96
N GLY A 20 29.73 9.52 54.45
CA GLY A 20 29.65 9.90 53.03
C GLY A 20 30.32 8.89 52.11
N ARG A 21 31.42 8.27 52.54
CA ARG A 21 32.10 7.18 51.82
C ARG A 21 31.30 5.89 51.89
N ARG A 22 30.72 5.54 53.04
CA ARG A 22 29.85 4.36 53.22
C ARG A 22 28.63 4.42 52.31
N LYS A 23 27.92 5.55 52.28
CA LYS A 23 26.79 5.79 51.37
C LYS A 23 27.21 5.61 49.90
N ARG A 24 28.37 6.13 49.50
CA ARG A 24 28.89 5.98 48.14
C ARG A 24 29.27 4.53 47.82
N GLU A 25 29.99 3.84 48.69
CA GLU A 25 30.43 2.45 48.45
C GLU A 25 29.26 1.47 48.37
N MET A 26 28.19 1.69 49.14
CA MET A 26 26.99 0.86 49.11
C MET A 26 26.16 1.04 47.83
N GLN A 27 26.21 2.22 47.21
CA GLN A 27 25.50 2.53 45.95
C GLN A 27 26.26 2.10 44.69
N LYS A 28 27.55 1.72 44.81
CA LYS A 28 28.39 1.34 43.67
C LYS A 28 28.01 0.00 43.00
N PRO A 29 27.63 -1.06 43.72
CA PRO A 29 27.26 -2.33 43.09
C PRO A 29 26.06 -2.23 42.16
N LYS A 30 26.02 -3.06 41.11
CA LYS A 30 24.85 -3.15 40.21
C LYS A 30 23.61 -3.60 40.96
N ALA A 31 23.77 -4.49 41.94
CA ALA A 31 22.74 -4.92 42.87
C ALA A 31 21.96 -3.75 43.51
N TRP A 32 22.61 -2.60 43.75
CA TRP A 32 21.93 -1.41 44.28
C TRP A 32 20.77 -0.96 43.39
N SER A 33 20.94 -0.98 42.07
CA SER A 33 19.89 -0.55 41.15
C SER A 33 18.66 -1.48 41.18
N LEU A 34 18.88 -2.78 41.43
CA LEU A 34 17.87 -3.84 41.48
C LEU A 34 17.01 -3.78 42.74
N LEU A 35 17.49 -3.12 43.80
CA LEU A 35 16.72 -2.97 45.04
C LEU A 35 15.51 -2.04 44.83
N SER A 36 14.35 -2.38 45.39
CA SER A 36 13.22 -1.48 45.48
C SER A 36 13.56 -0.29 46.38
N ILE A 37 12.72 0.74 46.36
CA ILE A 37 12.98 1.97 47.12
C ILE A 37 13.04 1.69 48.62
N GLU A 38 12.19 0.78 49.10
CA GLU A 38 12.04 0.37 50.50
C GLU A 38 13.27 -0.43 50.96
N TRP A 39 13.80 -1.31 50.10
CA TRP A 39 15.03 -2.06 50.38
C TRP A 39 16.28 -1.18 50.31
N LYS A 40 16.30 -0.18 49.42
CA LYS A 40 17.34 0.86 49.41
C LYS A 40 17.30 1.67 50.70
N ALA A 41 16.12 2.02 51.20
CA ALA A 41 15.95 2.71 52.48
C ALA A 41 16.52 1.89 53.64
N MET A 42 16.20 0.57 53.69
CA MET A 42 16.76 -0.35 54.68
C MET A 42 18.28 -0.45 54.59
N ALA A 43 18.84 -0.54 53.39
CA ALA A 43 20.29 -0.56 53.20
C ALA A 43 20.95 0.74 53.72
N MET A 44 20.32 1.90 53.51
CA MET A 44 20.86 3.19 53.96
C MET A 44 21.03 3.28 55.47
N LEU A 45 20.17 2.62 56.26
CA LEU A 45 20.32 2.53 57.72
C LEU A 45 21.64 1.88 58.13
N ALA A 46 22.12 0.89 57.37
CA ALA A 46 23.42 0.27 57.60
C ALA A 46 24.60 1.17 57.17
N ALA A 47 24.43 2.01 56.14
CA ALA A 47 25.46 2.96 55.73
C ALA A 47 25.61 4.12 56.73
N THR A 48 24.52 4.62 57.31
CA THR A 48 24.53 5.73 58.28
C THR A 48 24.91 5.35 59.68
N LYS A 49 24.71 4.08 60.07
CA LYS A 49 24.78 3.62 61.47
C LYS A 49 23.82 4.37 62.41
N SER A 50 22.87 5.12 61.87
CA SER A 50 21.91 5.91 62.62
C SER A 50 20.50 5.36 62.42
N ALA A 51 19.68 5.51 63.45
CA ALA A 51 18.25 5.23 63.33
C ALA A 51 17.57 6.28 62.44
N PRO A 52 16.42 5.95 61.81
CA PRO A 52 15.65 6.94 61.06
C PRO A 52 15.16 8.07 61.97
N ASP A 53 15.11 9.29 61.42
CA ASP A 53 14.64 10.48 62.14
C ASP A 53 13.20 10.26 62.67
N ALA A 54 12.98 10.54 63.96
CA ALA A 54 11.68 10.40 64.61
C ALA A 54 10.66 11.38 64.00
N ILE A 55 9.41 10.93 63.87
CA ILE A 55 8.30 11.80 63.45
C ILE A 55 7.92 12.66 64.66
N ASP A 56 8.18 13.97 64.56
CA ASP A 56 7.83 14.92 65.62
C ASP A 56 6.30 15.06 65.69
N ALA A 57 5.66 14.46 66.70
CA ALA A 57 4.20 14.43 66.86
C ALA A 57 3.56 15.83 67.01
N ASN A 58 4.36 16.87 67.24
CA ASN A 58 3.93 18.26 67.43
C ASN A 58 4.42 19.25 66.36
N ALA A 59 4.91 18.79 65.20
CA ALA A 59 5.26 19.69 64.10
C ALA A 59 4.01 20.20 63.36
N ALA A 60 3.30 21.16 63.96
CA ALA A 60 2.51 22.11 63.19
C ALA A 60 3.45 22.81 62.19
N SER A 61 3.02 22.87 60.92
CA SER A 61 3.65 23.60 59.81
C SER A 61 4.57 24.75 60.25
N GLY A 62 5.86 24.48 60.36
CA GLY A 62 6.82 25.44 60.93
C GLY A 62 8.23 24.93 60.82
N ARG A 63 8.90 25.30 59.72
CA ARG A 63 10.32 25.00 59.44
C ARG A 63 11.19 25.38 60.64
N SER A 64 11.83 24.41 61.28
CA SER A 64 12.98 24.66 62.15
C SER A 64 14.28 24.21 61.47
N ALA A 65 15.29 25.05 61.61
CA ALA A 65 16.53 25.05 60.85
C ALA A 65 17.52 23.98 61.31
N ARG A 66 18.08 23.20 60.37
CA ARG A 66 19.40 22.58 60.52
C ARG A 66 20.22 22.75 59.25
N GLY A 67 21.42 23.28 59.43
CA GLY A 67 22.35 23.73 58.40
C GLY A 67 23.02 22.59 57.61
N HIS A 68 23.55 22.99 56.45
CA HIS A 68 24.27 22.19 55.45
C HIS A 68 23.47 21.16 54.64
N ARG A 69 22.64 21.67 53.71
CA ARG A 69 22.28 20.93 52.48
C ARG A 69 22.88 21.65 51.26
N GLN A 70 23.85 21.00 50.62
CA GLN A 70 24.53 21.46 49.41
C GLN A 70 23.49 21.72 48.29
N ARG A 71 23.38 23.00 47.90
CA ARG A 71 22.64 23.45 46.72
C ARG A 71 23.43 23.06 45.47
N ILE A 72 22.93 22.11 44.70
CA ILE A 72 23.34 21.92 43.29
C ILE A 72 22.24 22.49 42.41
N GLY A 73 22.64 23.29 41.41
CA GLY A 73 21.83 24.35 40.82
C GLY A 73 20.77 24.00 39.77
N ARG A 74 19.80 24.93 39.68
CA ARG A 74 19.04 25.48 38.54
C ARG A 74 18.43 24.53 37.49
N ARG A 75 17.19 24.08 37.76
CA ARG A 75 15.95 24.42 37.00
C ARG A 75 14.76 23.60 37.54
N GLY A 76 13.67 24.28 37.89
CA GLY A 76 12.38 23.68 38.23
C GLY A 76 12.23 23.34 39.71
N GLY A 77 11.28 24.00 40.38
CA GLY A 77 10.96 23.74 41.79
C GLY A 77 10.60 22.27 42.01
N ARG A 78 11.38 21.59 42.85
CA ARG A 78 10.99 20.32 43.43
C ARG A 78 10.72 20.55 44.91
N VAL A 79 9.54 20.12 45.32
CA VAL A 79 9.17 19.84 46.71
C VAL A 79 10.34 19.11 47.38
N ALA A 80 10.66 19.46 48.61
CA ALA A 80 11.70 18.79 49.40
C ALA A 80 11.40 17.28 49.40
N MET A 81 12.19 16.51 48.63
CA MET A 81 12.04 15.06 48.67
C MET A 81 12.58 14.58 50.02
N ALA A 82 11.71 13.85 50.74
CA ALA A 82 12.07 13.01 51.89
C ALA A 82 13.38 12.25 51.61
N SER A 83 14.27 12.21 52.60
CA SER A 83 15.53 11.45 52.46
C SER A 83 15.22 9.97 52.16
N LEU A 84 16.11 9.27 51.48
CA LEU A 84 15.85 7.87 51.09
C LEU A 84 15.56 6.96 52.29
N GLU A 85 16.11 7.30 53.46
CA GLU A 85 15.91 6.63 54.75
C GLU A 85 14.47 6.80 55.30
N GLU A 86 13.74 7.84 54.86
CA GLU A 86 12.33 8.08 55.21
C GLU A 86 11.35 7.23 54.38
N ARG A 87 11.83 6.49 53.36
CA ARG A 87 10.99 5.68 52.45
C ARG A 87 10.90 4.20 52.82
N LEU A 88 11.06 3.89 54.10
CA LEU A 88 10.78 2.55 54.64
C LEU A 88 9.32 2.16 54.40
N ALA A 89 9.08 0.89 54.09
CA ALA A 89 7.74 0.35 53.86
C ALA A 89 6.84 0.51 55.11
N ASN A 90 5.55 0.74 54.90
CA ASN A 90 4.58 0.97 55.99
C ASN A 90 4.34 -0.32 56.78
N PRO A 91 4.25 -0.29 58.14
CA PRO A 91 3.95 -1.47 58.94
C PRO A 91 2.81 -2.35 58.42
N ARG A 92 1.69 -1.76 57.96
CA ARG A 92 0.54 -2.53 57.45
C ARG A 92 0.85 -3.27 56.14
N ASP A 93 1.54 -2.59 55.22
CA ASP A 93 1.86 -3.13 53.90
C ASP A 93 2.92 -4.24 54.00
N VAL A 94 3.85 -4.11 54.96
CA VAL A 94 4.92 -5.09 55.17
C VAL A 94 4.39 -6.37 55.80
N LEU A 95 3.48 -6.26 56.77
CA LEU A 95 2.89 -7.42 57.43
C LEU A 95 2.10 -8.32 56.46
N THR A 96 1.45 -7.71 55.48
CA THR A 96 0.68 -8.40 54.43
C THR A 96 1.52 -8.82 53.22
N SER A 97 2.83 -8.52 53.20
CA SER A 97 3.72 -8.86 52.09
C SER A 97 4.28 -10.28 52.19
N ASP A 98 4.59 -10.87 51.04
CA ASP A 98 5.28 -12.17 50.92
C ASP A 98 6.79 -12.08 51.18
N ALA A 99 7.27 -10.97 51.78
CA ALA A 99 8.68 -10.79 52.09
C ALA A 99 9.11 -11.69 53.26
N SER A 100 10.42 -11.96 53.36
CA SER A 100 10.96 -12.81 54.43
C SER A 100 10.58 -12.29 55.82
N SER A 101 10.39 -13.19 56.77
CA SER A 101 10.11 -12.85 58.17
C SER A 101 11.15 -11.88 58.73
N ALA A 102 12.42 -12.08 58.37
CA ALA A 102 13.53 -11.21 58.76
C ALA A 102 13.44 -9.79 58.17
N TYR A 103 13.05 -9.64 56.89
CA TYR A 103 12.81 -8.32 56.31
C TYR A 103 11.65 -7.62 56.99
N ARG A 104 10.52 -8.33 57.16
CA ARG A 104 9.32 -7.78 57.79
C ARG A 104 9.61 -7.29 59.20
N LEU A 105 10.33 -8.10 59.99
CA LEU A 105 10.79 -7.74 61.33
C LEU A 105 11.74 -6.53 61.31
N ALA A 106 12.73 -6.49 60.40
CA ALA A 106 13.67 -5.38 60.27
C ALA A 106 12.97 -4.03 60.01
N VAL A 107 11.97 -4.02 59.14
CA VAL A 107 11.19 -2.81 58.84
C VAL A 107 10.35 -2.41 60.05
N LEU A 108 9.69 -3.34 60.74
CA LEU A 108 8.89 -3.02 61.93
C LEU A 108 9.73 -2.45 63.08
N ILE A 109 10.93 -2.98 63.31
CA ILE A 109 11.87 -2.41 64.31
C ILE A 109 12.22 -0.96 63.93
N ALA A 110 12.54 -0.71 62.66
CA ALA A 110 12.89 0.62 62.20
C ALA A 110 11.70 1.60 62.27
N GLN A 111 10.49 1.14 61.96
CA GLN A 111 9.26 1.92 62.04
C GLN A 111 8.84 2.21 63.48
N LYS A 112 8.99 1.26 64.41
CA LYS A 112 8.71 1.44 65.83
C LYS A 112 9.57 2.56 66.43
N HIS A 113 10.86 2.57 66.11
CA HIS A 113 11.75 3.66 66.50
C HIS A 113 11.35 5.00 65.87
N ARG A 114 10.91 4.99 64.61
CA ARG A 114 10.53 6.21 63.87
C ARG A 114 9.21 6.82 64.35
N MET A 115 8.21 6.00 64.64
CA MET A 115 6.87 6.43 65.01
C MET A 115 6.75 6.83 66.48
N GLY A 116 7.62 6.32 67.35
CA GLY A 116 7.63 6.67 68.78
C GLY A 116 6.24 6.50 69.40
N ASP A 117 5.69 7.60 69.93
CA ASP A 117 4.37 7.63 70.58
C ASP A 117 3.19 7.37 69.63
N SER A 118 3.39 7.43 68.31
CA SER A 118 2.37 7.12 67.30
C SER A 118 2.32 5.63 66.91
N TRP A 119 3.12 4.78 67.56
CA TRP A 119 3.15 3.34 67.33
C TRP A 119 1.89 2.62 67.85
N SER A 120 1.36 1.69 67.06
CA SER A 120 0.23 0.85 67.46
C SER A 120 0.71 -0.40 68.18
N GLY A 121 0.28 -0.60 69.43
CA GLY A 121 0.60 -1.80 70.22
C GLY A 121 0.15 -3.12 69.59
N LEU A 122 -0.81 -3.10 68.65
CA LEU A 122 -1.23 -4.28 67.89
C LEU A 122 -0.09 -4.90 67.06
N TRP A 123 0.87 -4.08 66.60
CA TRP A 123 2.01 -4.58 65.83
C TRP A 123 3.09 -5.23 66.71
N ASP A 124 3.02 -5.08 68.04
CA ASP A 124 3.97 -5.72 68.94
C ASP A 124 3.76 -7.24 68.99
N ASP A 125 2.52 -7.70 68.88
CA ASP A 125 2.17 -9.13 68.77
C ASP A 125 2.68 -9.72 67.45
N ASP A 126 2.49 -8.99 66.34
CA ASP A 126 3.02 -9.39 65.02
C ASP A 126 4.55 -9.47 65.02
N MET A 127 5.23 -8.50 65.66
CA MET A 127 6.69 -8.53 65.83
C MET A 127 7.14 -9.74 66.66
N ALA A 128 6.39 -10.14 67.69
CA ALA A 128 6.71 -11.33 68.48
C ALA A 128 6.58 -12.61 67.64
N ALA A 129 5.51 -12.73 66.84
CA ALA A 129 5.32 -13.85 65.91
C ALA A 129 6.46 -13.95 64.88
N LEU A 130 6.83 -12.82 64.26
CA LEU A 130 7.94 -12.78 63.30
C LEU A 130 9.30 -13.16 63.93
N ARG A 131 9.53 -12.84 65.21
CA ARG A 131 10.74 -13.28 65.92
C ARG A 131 10.79 -14.79 66.04
N THR A 132 9.67 -15.44 66.39
CA THR A 132 9.56 -16.90 66.43
C THR A 132 9.77 -17.51 65.04
N GLU A 133 9.24 -16.92 63.98
CA GLU A 133 9.52 -17.35 62.60
C GLU A 133 11.00 -17.24 62.23
N CYS A 134 11.69 -16.19 62.69
CA CYS A 134 13.13 -16.00 62.42
C CYS A 134 14.02 -17.02 63.16
N GLU A 135 13.55 -17.69 64.20
CA GLU A 135 14.30 -18.76 64.89
C GLU A 135 14.55 -19.97 63.97
N ALA A 136 13.71 -20.17 62.95
CA ALA A 136 13.91 -21.21 61.94
C ALA A 136 15.11 -20.95 61.01
N GLY A 137 15.63 -19.71 61.00
CA GLY A 137 16.79 -19.32 60.21
C GLY A 137 16.53 -18.08 59.35
N VAL A 138 17.52 -17.19 59.28
CA VAL A 138 17.48 -15.96 58.48
C VAL A 138 18.57 -15.95 57.42
N HIS A 139 18.35 -15.22 56.34
CA HIS A 139 19.37 -15.06 55.30
C HIS A 139 20.65 -14.38 55.86
N PRO A 140 21.88 -14.75 55.42
CA PRO A 140 23.14 -14.19 55.96
C PRO A 140 23.27 -12.66 55.89
N VAL A 141 22.48 -12.01 55.02
CA VAL A 141 22.40 -10.55 54.95
C VAL A 141 22.01 -9.93 56.27
N TRP A 142 21.15 -10.57 57.06
CA TRP A 142 20.60 -9.99 58.28
C TRP A 142 21.61 -10.02 59.42
N GLU A 143 22.42 -11.06 59.51
CA GLU A 143 23.59 -11.08 60.40
C GLU A 143 24.56 -9.95 60.05
N ARG A 144 24.81 -9.75 58.74
CA ARG A 144 25.70 -8.69 58.27
C ARG A 144 25.13 -7.30 58.54
N MET A 145 23.84 -7.11 58.28
CA MET A 145 23.11 -5.86 58.54
C MET A 145 23.09 -5.53 60.04
N ALA A 146 22.87 -6.50 60.91
CA ALA A 146 22.89 -6.33 62.37
C ALA A 146 24.24 -5.82 62.91
N ARG A 147 25.36 -6.20 62.27
CA ARG A 147 26.69 -5.68 62.62
C ARG A 147 26.91 -4.22 62.22
N GLU A 148 26.25 -3.78 61.15
CA GLU A 148 26.45 -2.44 60.57
C GLU A 148 25.38 -1.43 61.05
N ALA A 149 24.18 -1.91 61.43
CA ALA A 149 23.05 -1.09 61.89
C ALA A 149 22.62 -1.50 63.32
N PRO A 150 23.02 -0.74 64.36
CA PRO A 150 22.69 -1.07 65.76
C PRO A 150 21.19 -1.22 66.03
N LEU A 151 20.35 -0.49 65.28
CA LEU A 151 18.90 -0.50 65.42
C LEU A 151 18.29 -1.89 65.22
N ILE A 152 18.84 -2.69 64.33
CA ILE A 152 18.34 -4.04 63.97
C ILE A 152 19.29 -5.14 64.46
N ALA A 153 20.10 -4.85 65.49
CA ALA A 153 21.09 -5.78 66.03
C ALA A 153 20.47 -7.12 66.50
N GLU A 154 19.19 -7.13 66.87
CA GLU A 154 18.49 -8.37 67.26
C GLU A 154 18.46 -9.43 66.17
N LEU A 155 18.48 -9.03 64.89
CA LEU A 155 18.47 -9.97 63.76
C LEU A 155 19.74 -10.81 63.68
N GLY A 156 20.85 -10.35 64.26
CA GLY A 156 22.12 -11.09 64.31
C GLY A 156 22.13 -12.23 65.33
N ARG A 157 21.06 -12.41 66.12
CA ARG A 157 20.92 -13.49 67.09
C ARG A 157 20.31 -14.77 66.50
N PHE A 158 19.65 -14.66 65.34
CA PHE A 158 19.01 -15.79 64.68
C PHE A 158 20.03 -16.62 63.87
N PRO A 159 19.82 -17.94 63.73
CA PRO A 159 20.71 -18.79 62.95
C PRO A 159 20.67 -18.41 61.46
N THR A 160 21.78 -18.54 60.73
CA THR A 160 21.82 -18.22 59.30
C THR A 160 21.60 -19.44 58.42
N VAL A 161 20.70 -19.32 57.44
CA VAL A 161 20.39 -20.38 56.47
C VAL A 161 20.52 -19.81 55.06
N MET A 162 21.33 -20.47 54.22
CA MET A 162 21.34 -20.20 52.78
C MET A 162 20.33 -21.12 52.12
N THR A 163 19.25 -20.55 51.60
CA THR A 163 18.22 -21.30 50.88
C THR A 163 18.84 -21.89 49.61
N GLN A 164 18.91 -23.22 49.50
CA GLN A 164 19.35 -23.87 48.27
C GLN A 164 18.35 -23.63 47.14
N MET A 165 18.87 -23.42 45.93
CA MET A 165 18.09 -23.10 44.74
C MET A 165 17.26 -24.31 44.30
N SER A 166 15.93 -24.25 44.47
CA SER A 166 15.02 -25.25 43.89
C SER A 166 14.87 -25.03 42.38
N SER A 167 14.88 -26.10 41.59
CA SER A 167 14.61 -26.05 40.15
C SER A 167 13.19 -25.53 39.88
N VAL A 168 13.08 -24.53 39.01
CA VAL A 168 11.79 -23.95 38.59
C VAL A 168 11.31 -24.66 37.34
N ASP A 169 10.03 -25.02 37.28
CA ASP A 169 9.40 -25.56 36.06
C ASP A 169 9.23 -24.44 35.01
N SER A 170 9.92 -24.58 33.88
CA SER A 170 10.03 -23.60 32.80
C SER A 170 9.21 -23.98 31.56
N ALA A 171 8.57 -25.15 31.53
CA ALA A 171 7.98 -25.72 30.33
C ALA A 171 6.88 -24.82 29.73
N SER A 172 6.00 -24.27 30.57
CA SER A 172 4.94 -23.34 30.13
C SER A 172 5.50 -22.03 29.59
N TRP A 173 6.63 -21.56 30.13
CA TRP A 173 7.29 -20.33 29.67
C TRP A 173 7.98 -20.52 28.31
N ILE A 174 8.55 -21.71 28.06
CA ILE A 174 9.09 -22.08 26.74
C ILE A 174 7.98 -22.08 25.69
N GLU A 175 6.86 -22.75 25.96
CA GLU A 175 5.72 -22.76 25.01
C GLU A 175 5.12 -21.35 24.81
N ALA A 176 5.13 -20.51 25.84
CA ALA A 176 4.70 -19.11 25.73
C ALA A 176 5.61 -18.25 24.84
N ALA A 177 6.77 -18.76 24.40
CA ALA A 177 7.64 -18.06 23.45
C ALA A 177 7.18 -18.15 21.98
N ARG A 178 5.99 -18.73 21.72
CA ARG A 178 5.36 -18.79 20.38
C ARG A 178 4.68 -17.47 20.00
N PHE A 179 5.47 -16.42 19.88
CA PHE A 179 5.06 -15.13 19.32
C PHE A 179 6.16 -14.53 18.46
N ASP A 180 5.86 -13.48 17.70
CA ASP A 180 6.87 -12.75 16.93
C ASP A 180 7.82 -11.97 17.85
N PRO A 181 9.14 -12.25 17.87
CA PRO A 181 10.10 -11.54 18.73
C PRO A 181 10.12 -10.02 18.55
N VAL A 182 9.69 -9.51 17.39
CA VAL A 182 9.62 -8.07 17.10
C VAL A 182 8.40 -7.41 17.76
N ASP A 183 7.39 -8.18 18.17
CA ASP A 183 6.29 -7.67 19.00
C ASP A 183 6.80 -7.38 20.42
N HIS A 184 7.12 -6.11 20.65
CA HIS A 184 7.62 -5.61 21.93
C HIS A 184 6.65 -5.85 23.10
N ASN A 185 5.34 -5.89 22.87
CA ASN A 185 4.36 -6.10 23.94
C ASN A 185 4.35 -7.58 24.36
N ALA A 186 4.32 -8.49 23.38
CA ALA A 186 4.41 -9.92 23.64
C ALA A 186 5.76 -10.29 24.29
N LEU A 187 6.86 -9.71 23.79
CA LEU A 187 8.19 -9.90 24.37
C LEU A 187 8.26 -9.41 25.82
N LEU A 188 7.72 -8.23 26.12
CA LEU A 188 7.68 -7.68 27.47
C LEU A 188 6.89 -8.59 28.41
N ALA A 189 5.68 -9.01 28.01
CA ALA A 189 4.85 -9.91 28.81
C ALA A 189 5.54 -11.25 29.08
N TRP A 190 6.24 -11.79 28.08
CA TRP A 190 7.01 -13.03 28.21
C TRP A 190 8.23 -12.89 29.13
N LEU A 191 8.93 -11.75 29.09
CA LEU A 191 10.04 -11.44 30.00
C LEU A 191 9.56 -11.24 31.44
N ASP A 192 8.40 -10.60 31.64
CA ASP A 192 7.82 -10.39 32.97
C ASP A 192 7.36 -11.72 33.61
N ALA A 193 6.93 -12.69 32.80
CA ALA A 193 6.55 -14.04 33.24
C ALA A 193 7.75 -14.99 33.40
N CYS A 194 9.00 -14.52 33.25
CA CYS A 194 10.17 -15.38 33.22
C CYS A 194 10.42 -16.08 34.58
N PRO A 195 10.41 -17.43 34.63
CA PRO A 195 10.63 -18.19 35.86
C PRO A 195 12.11 -18.33 36.24
N LEU A 196 13.01 -17.92 35.34
CA LEU A 196 14.45 -18.12 35.50
C LEU A 196 15.03 -17.20 36.57
N ARG A 197 15.97 -17.73 37.34
CA ARG A 197 16.74 -16.95 38.32
C ARG A 197 18.02 -16.43 37.67
N PHE A 198 18.25 -15.13 37.79
CA PHE A 198 19.39 -14.43 37.21
C PHE A 198 20.33 -13.94 38.29
N ASP A 199 21.63 -13.97 38.03
CA ASP A 199 22.60 -13.26 38.85
C ASP A 199 22.43 -11.73 38.71
N GLN A 200 23.12 -10.94 39.54
CA GLN A 200 23.00 -9.48 39.51
C GLN A 200 23.37 -8.84 38.16
N HIS A 201 24.31 -9.44 37.41
CA HIS A 201 24.79 -8.92 36.15
C HIS A 201 23.76 -9.18 35.05
N GLN A 202 23.21 -10.39 35.03
CA GLN A 202 22.11 -10.84 34.18
C GLN A 202 20.83 -10.05 34.47
N ALA A 203 20.41 -9.97 35.73
CA ALA A 203 19.21 -9.23 36.15
C ALA A 203 19.31 -7.74 35.82
N HIS A 204 20.48 -7.13 36.00
CA HIS A 204 20.71 -5.73 35.61
C HIS A 204 20.66 -5.54 34.09
N ALA A 205 21.24 -6.47 33.31
CA ALA A 205 21.16 -6.42 31.85
C ALA A 205 19.70 -6.54 31.38
N LEU A 206 18.95 -7.49 31.95
CA LEU A 206 17.55 -7.74 31.62
C LEU A 206 16.65 -6.57 32.01
N GLN A 207 16.74 -6.03 33.24
CA GLN A 207 15.95 -4.86 33.67
C GLN A 207 16.18 -3.64 32.78
N ARG A 208 17.39 -3.49 32.24
CA ARG A 208 17.72 -2.40 31.33
C ARG A 208 17.03 -2.56 29.98
N ILE A 209 16.88 -3.79 29.48
CA ILE A 209 16.09 -4.13 28.29
C ILE A 209 14.59 -3.92 28.56
N VAL A 210 14.06 -4.49 29.65
CA VAL A 210 12.66 -4.33 30.08
C VAL A 210 12.27 -2.85 30.22
N ARG A 211 13.13 -2.02 30.83
CA ARG A 211 12.89 -0.57 30.93
C ARG A 211 12.90 0.13 29.56
N ASP A 212 13.71 -0.35 28.62
CA ASP A 212 13.76 0.19 27.27
C ASP A 212 12.49 -0.16 26.48
N LEU A 213 11.95 -1.37 26.67
CA LEU A 213 10.64 -1.81 26.17
C LEU A 213 9.50 -0.96 26.74
N LEU A 214 9.44 -0.79 28.07
CA LEU A 214 8.44 0.06 28.76
C LEU A 214 8.49 1.54 28.35
N GLY A 215 9.62 2.01 27.82
CA GLY A 215 9.83 3.40 27.42
C GLY A 215 9.09 3.81 26.13
N GLY A 216 8.38 2.89 25.47
CA GLY A 216 7.60 3.14 24.24
C GLY A 216 8.42 3.39 22.97
N LYS A 217 9.75 3.57 23.10
CA LYS A 217 10.72 3.68 22.00
C LYS A 217 11.93 2.79 22.30
N ALA A 218 11.69 1.49 22.26
CA ALA A 218 12.74 0.50 22.40
C ALA A 218 13.84 0.71 21.35
N ARG A 219 15.08 0.40 21.71
CA ARG A 219 16.26 0.49 20.84
C ARG A 219 16.97 -0.87 20.80
N PRO A 220 16.42 -1.85 20.09
CA PRO A 220 16.95 -3.22 20.07
C PRO A 220 18.41 -3.32 19.60
N SER A 221 18.85 -2.41 18.72
CA SER A 221 20.26 -2.31 18.29
C SER A 221 21.26 -2.10 19.43
N ARG A 222 20.82 -1.63 20.61
CA ARG A 222 21.68 -1.48 21.78
C ARG A 222 21.74 -2.73 22.65
N TRP A 223 20.80 -3.67 22.49
CA TRP A 223 20.63 -4.79 23.41
C TRP A 223 21.81 -5.75 23.39
N GLU A 224 22.45 -5.99 22.23
CA GLU A 224 23.68 -6.80 22.15
C GLU A 224 24.78 -6.27 23.10
N LYS A 225 24.99 -4.95 23.11
CA LYS A 225 25.95 -4.30 24.02
C LYS A 225 25.55 -4.42 25.49
N TRP A 226 24.27 -4.59 25.78
CA TRP A 226 23.74 -4.67 27.14
C TRP A 226 23.79 -6.10 27.66
N MET A 227 23.59 -7.07 26.75
CA MET A 227 23.74 -8.49 26.98
C MET A 227 25.20 -8.86 27.22
N ASN A 228 26.16 -8.27 26.51
CA ASN A 228 27.57 -8.61 26.67
C ASN A 228 28.15 -8.19 28.06
N PRO A 229 28.79 -9.10 28.83
CA PRO A 229 28.88 -10.56 28.62
C PRO A 229 27.77 -11.35 29.34
N SER A 230 27.01 -10.70 30.21
CA SER A 230 26.12 -11.33 31.21
C SER A 230 25.01 -12.23 30.63
N LEU A 231 24.45 -11.91 29.47
CA LEU A 231 23.34 -12.64 28.82
C LEU A 231 23.77 -13.28 27.48
N LEU A 232 25.06 -13.59 27.34
CA LEU A 232 25.61 -14.27 26.15
C LEU A 232 26.14 -15.65 26.49
N GLY A 233 25.99 -16.61 25.57
CA GLY A 233 26.43 -17.99 25.77
C GLY A 233 25.69 -18.68 26.91
N MET A 234 24.39 -18.39 27.05
CA MET A 234 23.55 -19.00 28.08
C MET A 234 23.29 -20.48 27.75
N ASN A 235 23.11 -21.31 28.77
CA ASN A 235 22.88 -22.75 28.62
C ASN A 235 21.45 -23.13 29.03
N GLY A 236 20.94 -24.23 28.47
CA GLY A 236 19.60 -24.74 28.78
C GLY A 236 18.49 -23.75 28.40
N ASP A 237 17.43 -23.68 29.20
CA ASP A 237 16.27 -22.84 28.90
C ASP A 237 16.58 -21.35 28.85
N ALA A 238 17.66 -20.91 29.52
CA ALA A 238 18.09 -19.53 29.49
C ALA A 238 18.68 -19.11 28.13
N ALA A 239 19.12 -20.07 27.31
CA ALA A 239 19.54 -19.82 25.93
C ALA A 239 18.39 -19.33 25.05
N LEU A 240 17.14 -19.73 25.36
CA LEU A 240 15.95 -19.22 24.67
C LEU A 240 15.80 -17.70 24.87
N LEU A 241 16.10 -17.19 26.06
CA LEU A 241 16.08 -15.75 26.33
C LEU A 241 17.11 -15.00 25.48
N GLU A 242 18.33 -15.54 25.36
CA GLU A 242 19.36 -14.98 24.49
C GLU A 242 18.91 -14.95 23.02
N ALA A 243 18.39 -16.06 22.51
CA ALA A 243 17.92 -16.17 21.12
C ALA A 243 16.76 -15.20 20.82
N MET A 244 15.75 -15.14 21.70
CA MET A 244 14.59 -14.25 21.56
C MET A 244 15.00 -12.77 21.57
N LEU A 245 15.94 -12.38 22.45
CA LEU A 245 16.44 -11.01 22.50
C LEU A 245 17.25 -10.64 21.25
N PHE A 246 18.03 -11.58 20.70
CA PHE A 246 18.70 -11.37 19.41
C PHE A 246 17.72 -11.27 18.25
N ALA A 247 16.70 -12.15 18.21
CA ALA A 247 15.68 -12.15 17.16
C ALA A 247 14.86 -10.85 17.17
N ALA A 248 14.47 -10.38 18.36
CA ALA A 248 13.80 -9.10 18.56
C ALA A 248 14.65 -7.90 18.14
N ALA A 249 15.98 -8.05 18.18
CA ALA A 249 16.93 -7.06 17.66
C ALA A 249 17.28 -7.24 16.18
N SER A 250 16.64 -8.18 15.49
CA SER A 250 16.94 -8.58 14.10
C SER A 250 18.43 -8.91 13.91
N ASN A 251 19.05 -9.49 14.93
CA ASN A 251 20.45 -9.89 14.91
C ASN A 251 20.58 -11.32 14.36
N GLN A 252 21.45 -11.50 13.37
CA GLN A 252 21.64 -12.77 12.67
C GLN A 252 22.15 -13.90 13.58
N ARG A 253 22.81 -13.56 14.69
CA ARG A 253 23.21 -14.53 15.72
C ARG A 253 22.03 -15.26 16.38
N ALA A 254 20.80 -14.75 16.25
CA ALA A 254 19.62 -15.45 16.75
C ALA A 254 19.50 -16.85 16.14
N ALA A 255 19.77 -16.98 14.84
CA ALA A 255 19.70 -18.26 14.13
C ALA A 255 20.73 -19.25 14.70
N ASP A 256 21.99 -18.82 14.84
CA ASP A 256 23.07 -19.64 15.43
C ASP A 256 22.69 -20.19 16.82
N VAL A 257 22.06 -19.36 17.66
CA VAL A 257 21.63 -19.76 19.00
C VAL A 257 20.45 -20.74 18.92
N PHE A 258 19.44 -20.47 18.09
CA PHE A 258 18.29 -21.38 17.92
C PHE A 258 18.68 -22.75 17.35
N GLU A 259 19.66 -22.80 16.44
CA GLU A 259 20.21 -24.04 15.87
C GLU A 259 20.95 -24.89 16.91
N SER A 260 21.56 -24.25 17.92
CA SER A 260 22.30 -24.94 18.98
C SER A 260 21.41 -25.72 19.96
N PHE A 261 20.08 -25.60 19.88
CA PHE A 261 19.17 -26.22 20.85
C PHE A 261 18.96 -27.71 20.59
N GLU A 262 19.50 -28.54 21.48
CA GLU A 262 19.36 -30.00 21.38
C GLU A 262 18.15 -30.57 22.15
N SER A 263 17.58 -29.84 23.11
CA SER A 263 16.49 -30.38 23.95
C SER A 263 15.16 -30.47 23.18
N PRO A 264 14.40 -31.58 23.29
CA PRO A 264 13.14 -31.73 22.55
C PRO A 264 12.12 -30.61 22.78
N GLY A 265 12.04 -30.10 24.02
CA GLY A 265 11.13 -28.99 24.37
C GLY A 265 11.49 -27.67 23.68
N LEU A 266 12.78 -27.37 23.52
CA LEU A 266 13.23 -26.14 22.85
C LEU A 266 13.17 -26.26 21.32
N ARG A 267 13.39 -27.44 20.75
CA ARG A 267 13.39 -27.66 19.29
C ARG A 267 12.07 -27.26 18.61
N GLY A 268 10.93 -27.54 19.25
CA GLY A 268 9.62 -27.20 18.68
C GLY A 268 9.43 -25.69 18.49
N VAL A 269 9.87 -24.91 19.47
CA VAL A 269 9.81 -23.45 19.44
C VAL A 269 10.91 -22.88 18.53
N SER A 270 12.15 -23.37 18.63
CA SER A 270 13.27 -22.86 17.83
C SER A 270 13.11 -23.08 16.34
N SER A 271 12.65 -24.26 15.90
CA SER A 271 12.38 -24.54 14.48
C SER A 271 11.37 -23.56 13.86
N SER A 272 10.37 -23.15 14.64
CA SER A 272 9.36 -22.18 14.20
C SER A 272 9.95 -20.77 14.10
N HIS A 273 10.79 -20.37 15.06
CA HIS A 273 11.51 -19.10 15.00
C HIS A 273 12.55 -19.05 13.89
N LEU A 274 13.25 -20.15 13.61
CA LEU A 274 14.18 -20.26 12.49
C LEU A 274 13.45 -20.05 11.16
N LEU A 275 12.31 -20.72 10.96
CA LEU A 275 11.48 -20.52 9.77
C LEU A 275 11.05 -19.05 9.61
N LEU A 276 10.65 -18.38 10.69
CA LEU A 276 10.32 -16.95 10.64
C LEU A 276 11.52 -16.09 10.24
N LEU A 277 12.71 -16.37 10.77
CA LEU A 277 13.94 -15.62 10.47
C LEU A 277 14.39 -15.83 9.01
N GLU A 278 14.33 -17.05 8.49
CA GLU A 278 14.67 -17.39 7.10
C GLU A 278 13.75 -16.68 6.10
N VAL A 279 12.44 -16.70 6.34
CA VAL A 279 11.45 -16.01 5.49
C VAL A 279 11.70 -14.50 5.49
N ARG A 280 12.03 -13.92 6.65
CA ARG A 280 12.43 -12.50 6.76
C ARG A 280 13.77 -12.21 6.06
N GLY A 281 14.65 -13.20 6.00
CA GLY A 281 15.92 -13.15 5.28
C GLY A 281 15.79 -13.28 3.77
N GLY A 282 14.59 -13.61 3.26
CA GLY A 282 14.33 -13.79 1.83
C GLY A 282 14.71 -15.17 1.28
N GLU A 283 14.81 -16.19 2.14
CA GLU A 283 15.08 -17.56 1.68
C GLU A 283 13.83 -18.20 1.03
N ALA A 284 13.80 -18.23 -0.29
CA ALA A 284 12.67 -18.74 -1.07
C ALA A 284 12.42 -20.26 -0.88
N ASN A 285 13.44 -21.04 -0.51
CA ASN A 285 13.38 -22.50 -0.46
C ASN A 285 12.35 -23.04 0.54
N ARG A 286 12.07 -22.30 1.62
CA ARG A 286 11.12 -22.68 2.68
C ARG A 286 9.87 -21.82 2.70
N TRP A 287 9.67 -21.00 1.65
CA TRP A 287 8.51 -20.14 1.54
C TRP A 287 7.20 -20.94 1.58
N SER A 288 7.12 -22.06 0.87
CA SER A 288 5.90 -22.88 0.84
C SER A 288 5.54 -23.47 2.20
N GLU A 289 6.55 -23.93 2.95
CA GLU A 289 6.39 -24.43 4.33
C GLU A 289 5.86 -23.32 5.26
N ALA A 290 6.36 -22.10 5.10
CA ALA A 290 5.92 -20.95 5.88
C ALA A 290 4.49 -20.49 5.51
N ALA A 291 4.16 -20.46 4.22
CA ALA A 291 2.84 -20.08 3.74
C ALA A 291 1.73 -21.05 4.20
N ASP A 292 2.04 -22.35 4.25
CA ASP A 292 1.13 -23.43 4.65
C ASP A 292 1.19 -23.74 6.15
N ARG A 293 1.91 -22.92 6.94
CA ARG A 293 2.11 -23.18 8.36
C ARG A 293 0.77 -23.32 9.07
N GLU A 294 0.54 -24.45 9.74
CA GLU A 294 -0.65 -24.67 10.56
C GLU A 294 -0.48 -24.08 11.96
N GLY A 295 -1.58 -23.64 12.58
CA GLY A 295 -1.61 -23.11 13.95
C GLY A 295 -2.19 -21.70 14.05
N GLU A 296 -2.93 -21.45 15.12
CA GLU A 296 -3.52 -20.15 15.46
C GLU A 296 -2.67 -19.36 16.48
N ASP A 297 -1.53 -19.92 16.90
CA ASP A 297 -0.62 -19.21 17.79
C ASP A 297 0.00 -17.98 17.09
N PRO A 298 0.36 -16.93 17.84
CA PRO A 298 0.88 -15.70 17.26
C PRO A 298 2.13 -15.88 16.38
N LEU A 299 3.00 -16.86 16.68
CA LEU A 299 4.18 -17.16 15.86
C LEU A 299 3.79 -17.78 14.52
N SER A 300 2.89 -18.77 14.51
CA SER A 300 2.39 -19.36 13.26
C SER A 300 1.68 -18.34 12.36
N ILE A 301 0.94 -17.39 12.94
CA ILE A 301 0.34 -16.27 12.20
C ILE A 301 1.43 -15.36 11.62
N ALA A 302 2.45 -14.99 12.41
CA ALA A 302 3.55 -14.16 11.95
C ALA A 302 4.33 -14.79 10.79
N ILE A 303 4.60 -16.11 10.85
CA ILE A 303 5.25 -16.87 9.78
C ILE A 303 4.45 -16.77 8.47
N ARG A 304 3.14 -17.02 8.51
CA ARG A 304 2.27 -16.92 7.32
C ARG A 304 2.25 -15.49 6.77
N LEU A 305 2.14 -14.49 7.65
CA LEU A 305 2.11 -13.08 7.25
C LEU A 305 3.41 -12.67 6.55
N GLU A 306 4.57 -13.05 7.07
CA GLU A 306 5.84 -12.72 6.42
C GLU A 306 6.05 -13.49 5.12
N ALA A 307 5.60 -14.74 5.03
CA ALA A 307 5.66 -15.50 3.80
C ALA A 307 4.83 -14.82 2.71
N TRP A 308 3.55 -14.55 2.95
CA TRP A 308 2.70 -13.89 1.94
C TRP A 308 3.17 -12.46 1.62
N ALA A 309 3.77 -11.75 2.57
CA ALA A 309 4.35 -10.43 2.32
C ALA A 309 5.63 -10.48 1.46
N SER A 310 6.36 -11.60 1.45
CA SER A 310 7.56 -11.82 0.63
C SER A 310 7.30 -12.60 -0.66
N PHE A 311 6.03 -12.77 -1.04
CA PHE A 311 5.64 -13.47 -2.27
C PHE A 311 6.38 -12.92 -3.51
N SER A 312 6.97 -13.81 -4.28
CA SER A 312 7.60 -13.55 -5.58
C SER A 312 7.10 -14.57 -6.61
N ASP A 313 7.31 -14.31 -7.90
CA ASP A 313 6.87 -15.24 -8.97
C ASP A 313 7.63 -16.59 -8.95
N ASP A 314 8.79 -16.65 -8.28
CA ASP A 314 9.54 -17.89 -8.02
C ASP A 314 8.91 -18.74 -6.90
N ALA A 315 7.93 -18.19 -6.16
CA ALA A 315 7.17 -18.95 -5.18
C ALA A 315 6.34 -20.03 -5.90
N ALA A 316 6.41 -21.26 -5.40
CA ALA A 316 5.84 -22.44 -6.03
C ALA A 316 4.41 -22.22 -6.57
N ASP A 317 4.10 -22.81 -7.73
CA ASP A 317 2.78 -22.73 -8.37
C ASP A 317 1.66 -23.12 -7.37
N ARG A 318 0.88 -22.12 -6.97
CA ARG A 318 -0.29 -22.28 -6.10
C ARG A 318 -1.57 -22.20 -6.91
N GLY A 319 -2.57 -22.98 -6.50
CA GLY A 319 -3.93 -22.85 -7.01
C GLY A 319 -4.57 -21.52 -6.59
N ILE A 320 -5.56 -21.09 -7.37
CA ILE A 320 -6.24 -19.80 -7.21
C ILE A 320 -6.76 -19.52 -5.80
N GLU A 321 -7.36 -20.53 -5.16
CA GLU A 321 -7.91 -20.41 -3.79
C GLU A 321 -6.82 -20.15 -2.74
N SER A 322 -5.61 -20.71 -2.93
CA SER A 322 -4.48 -20.47 -2.04
C SER A 322 -3.97 -19.04 -2.17
N LEU A 323 -3.89 -18.50 -3.39
CA LEU A 323 -3.47 -17.12 -3.64
C LEU A 323 -4.47 -16.11 -3.05
N ILE A 324 -5.77 -16.33 -3.26
CA ILE A 324 -6.83 -15.49 -2.68
C ILE A 324 -6.80 -15.56 -1.15
N SER A 325 -6.60 -16.75 -0.58
CA SER A 325 -6.43 -16.90 0.87
C SER A 325 -5.21 -16.14 1.40
N GLY A 326 -4.09 -16.18 0.68
CA GLY A 326 -2.88 -15.42 1.02
C GLY A 326 -3.12 -13.90 1.03
N HIS A 327 -3.81 -13.39 0.01
CA HIS A 327 -4.25 -12.00 -0.04
C HIS A 327 -5.13 -11.62 1.16
N ARG A 328 -6.09 -12.48 1.51
CA ARG A 328 -6.97 -12.26 2.66
C ARG A 328 -6.21 -12.25 3.98
N ILE A 329 -5.25 -13.15 4.19
CA ILE A 329 -4.41 -13.18 5.39
C ILE A 329 -3.68 -11.84 5.60
N LEU A 330 -3.16 -11.24 4.53
CA LEU A 330 -2.51 -9.93 4.59
C LEU A 330 -3.52 -8.80 4.85
N SER A 331 -4.66 -8.82 4.17
CA SER A 331 -5.72 -7.82 4.30
C SER A 331 -6.31 -7.78 5.72
N ASP A 332 -6.60 -8.94 6.30
CA ASP A 332 -7.12 -9.09 7.66
C ASP A 332 -6.13 -8.50 8.71
N ALA A 333 -4.83 -8.59 8.44
CA ALA A 333 -3.76 -8.00 9.25
C ALA A 333 -3.43 -6.53 8.89
N SER A 334 -4.22 -5.90 8.02
CA SER A 334 -4.00 -4.54 7.51
C SER A 334 -2.61 -4.34 6.86
N ARG A 335 -2.04 -5.38 6.27
CA ARG A 335 -0.80 -5.34 5.46
C ARG A 335 -1.16 -5.23 3.98
N SER A 336 -0.43 -4.39 3.24
CA SER A 336 -0.58 -4.30 1.79
C SER A 336 -0.11 -5.58 1.12
N SER A 337 -0.91 -6.12 0.20
CA SER A 337 -0.48 -7.26 -0.61
C SER A 337 0.59 -6.88 -1.62
N PRO A 338 1.62 -7.73 -1.82
CA PRO A 338 2.61 -7.51 -2.86
C PRO A 338 1.97 -7.41 -4.25
N THR A 339 2.52 -6.53 -5.09
CA THR A 339 2.08 -6.35 -6.48
C THR A 339 2.17 -7.65 -7.29
N ALA A 340 3.24 -8.43 -7.08
CA ALA A 340 3.41 -9.75 -7.71
C ALA A 340 2.27 -10.72 -7.37
N LEU A 341 1.89 -10.81 -6.08
CA LEU A 341 0.77 -11.66 -5.65
C LEU A 341 -0.54 -11.25 -6.34
N ARG A 342 -0.83 -9.94 -6.39
CA ARG A 342 -2.04 -9.43 -7.02
C ARG A 342 -2.06 -9.72 -8.52
N TRP A 343 -0.96 -9.49 -9.24
CA TRP A 343 -0.85 -9.82 -10.66
C TRP A 343 -0.98 -11.33 -10.92
N ARG A 344 -0.42 -12.19 -10.06
CA ARG A 344 -0.60 -13.63 -10.18
C ARG A 344 -2.07 -14.03 -10.02
N ILE A 345 -2.79 -13.44 -9.06
CA ILE A 345 -4.23 -13.66 -8.89
C ILE A 345 -5.00 -13.23 -10.14
N VAL A 346 -4.72 -12.03 -10.66
CA VAL A 346 -5.32 -11.48 -11.89
C VAL A 346 -5.12 -12.43 -13.08
N ASN A 347 -3.90 -12.86 -13.36
CA ASN A 347 -3.61 -13.73 -14.50
C ASN A 347 -4.31 -15.08 -14.37
N VAL A 348 -4.26 -15.71 -13.19
CA VAL A 348 -4.91 -17.02 -12.97
C VAL A 348 -6.44 -16.92 -13.03
N LEU A 349 -7.03 -15.82 -12.55
CA LEU A 349 -8.48 -15.57 -12.69
C LEU A 349 -8.87 -15.35 -14.16
N ALA A 350 -8.09 -14.59 -14.91
CA ALA A 350 -8.31 -14.34 -16.32
C ALA A 350 -8.22 -15.64 -17.14
N ASP A 351 -7.20 -16.47 -16.92
CA ASP A 351 -7.03 -17.78 -17.56
C ASP A 351 -8.18 -18.75 -17.24
N ALA A 352 -8.77 -18.62 -16.04
CA ALA A 352 -9.94 -19.39 -15.62
C ALA A 352 -11.27 -18.82 -16.13
N GLY A 353 -11.27 -17.71 -16.87
CA GLY A 353 -12.47 -17.04 -17.38
C GLY A 353 -13.26 -16.24 -16.33
N ARG A 354 -12.71 -16.01 -15.13
CA ARG A 354 -13.34 -15.24 -14.02
C ARG A 354 -12.98 -13.76 -14.13
N VAL A 355 -13.34 -13.15 -15.26
CA VAL A 355 -12.88 -11.80 -15.65
C VAL A 355 -13.37 -10.71 -14.67
N GLU A 356 -14.60 -10.80 -14.17
CA GLU A 356 -15.16 -9.81 -13.24
C GLU A 356 -14.36 -9.73 -11.93
N GLU A 357 -14.04 -10.89 -11.34
CA GLU A 357 -13.21 -10.95 -10.14
C GLU A 357 -11.79 -10.46 -10.41
N SER A 358 -11.24 -10.79 -11.58
CA SER A 358 -9.93 -10.29 -12.00
C SER A 358 -9.89 -8.75 -12.08
N ALA A 359 -10.99 -8.14 -12.52
CA ALA A 359 -11.11 -6.68 -12.60
C ALA A 359 -11.11 -6.00 -11.22
N GLU A 360 -11.56 -6.68 -10.17
CA GLU A 360 -11.46 -6.15 -8.80
C GLU A 360 -9.99 -6.15 -8.31
N PHE A 361 -9.25 -7.22 -8.60
CA PHE A 361 -7.85 -7.35 -8.17
C PHE A 361 -6.88 -6.44 -8.92
N ILE A 362 -7.19 -6.07 -10.16
CA ILE A 362 -6.32 -5.20 -10.97
C ILE A 362 -6.44 -3.71 -10.60
N GLN A 363 -7.49 -3.31 -9.88
CA GLN A 363 -7.73 -1.90 -9.57
C GLN A 363 -6.56 -1.27 -8.80
N GLY A 364 -5.98 -0.20 -9.36
CA GLY A 364 -4.84 0.52 -8.77
C GLY A 364 -3.51 -0.22 -8.85
N LEU A 365 -3.40 -1.28 -9.67
CA LEU A 365 -2.11 -1.87 -10.03
C LEU A 365 -1.46 -1.09 -11.16
N GLU A 366 -0.14 -0.91 -11.05
CA GLU A 366 0.68 -0.42 -12.15
C GLU A 366 1.04 -1.56 -13.09
N ILE A 367 0.98 -1.27 -14.39
CA ILE A 367 1.42 -2.17 -15.46
C ILE A 367 2.88 -1.85 -15.76
N THR A 368 3.77 -2.82 -15.50
CA THR A 368 5.22 -2.64 -15.58
C THR A 368 5.90 -3.48 -16.65
N ASN A 369 5.20 -4.49 -17.19
CA ASN A 369 5.76 -5.38 -18.22
C ASN A 369 4.70 -5.79 -19.27
N ALA A 370 5.16 -6.44 -20.34
CA ALA A 370 4.33 -6.85 -21.46
C ALA A 370 3.26 -7.91 -21.09
N GLU A 371 3.59 -8.84 -20.18
CA GLU A 371 2.63 -9.87 -19.74
C GLU A 371 1.45 -9.23 -18.99
N GLN A 372 1.74 -8.29 -18.09
CA GLN A 372 0.75 -7.50 -17.36
C GLN A 372 -0.09 -6.63 -18.31
N MET A 373 0.51 -6.09 -19.37
CA MET A 373 -0.21 -5.34 -20.40
C MET A 373 -1.21 -6.23 -21.14
N MET A 374 -0.79 -7.41 -21.60
CA MET A 374 -1.68 -8.34 -22.29
C MET A 374 -2.81 -8.85 -21.39
N GLY A 375 -2.50 -9.16 -20.12
CA GLY A 375 -3.52 -9.52 -19.13
C GLY A 375 -4.54 -8.40 -18.90
N ALA A 376 -4.07 -7.16 -18.77
CA ALA A 376 -4.95 -5.99 -18.63
C ALA A 376 -5.85 -5.78 -19.85
N LEU A 377 -5.31 -5.93 -21.07
CA LEU A 377 -6.08 -5.81 -22.32
C LEU A 377 -7.19 -6.86 -22.42
N ALA A 378 -6.89 -8.12 -22.08
CA ALA A 378 -7.88 -9.19 -22.06
C ALA A 378 -9.03 -8.88 -21.08
N ILE A 379 -8.72 -8.31 -19.91
CA ILE A 379 -9.72 -7.91 -18.93
C ILE A 379 -10.57 -6.75 -19.45
N VAL A 380 -9.98 -5.71 -20.03
CA VAL A 380 -10.76 -4.59 -20.59
C VAL A 380 -11.66 -5.06 -21.73
N GLY A 381 -11.16 -5.91 -22.62
CA GLY A 381 -11.94 -6.45 -23.74
C GLY A 381 -13.21 -7.20 -23.29
N ALA A 382 -13.13 -7.93 -22.17
CA ALA A 382 -14.26 -8.69 -21.64
C ALA A 382 -15.17 -7.91 -20.67
N SER A 383 -14.64 -6.97 -19.89
CA SER A 383 -15.37 -6.27 -18.82
C SER A 383 -15.78 -4.83 -19.13
N GLY A 384 -15.13 -4.16 -20.09
CA GLY A 384 -15.39 -2.75 -20.41
C GLY A 384 -15.03 -1.76 -19.29
N HIS A 385 -14.12 -2.13 -18.37
CA HIS A 385 -13.80 -1.33 -17.19
C HIS A 385 -13.01 -0.04 -17.54
N ALA A 386 -13.71 1.10 -17.66
CA ALA A 386 -13.14 2.38 -18.12
C ALA A 386 -11.88 2.86 -17.36
N GLY A 387 -11.81 2.70 -16.03
CA GLY A 387 -10.62 3.13 -15.27
C GLY A 387 -9.34 2.36 -15.59
N LEU A 388 -9.46 1.12 -16.11
CA LEU A 388 -8.32 0.32 -16.53
C LEU A 388 -7.86 0.73 -17.93
N GLU A 389 -8.77 1.15 -18.80
CA GLU A 389 -8.47 1.70 -20.12
C GLU A 389 -7.55 2.93 -20.04
N ASP A 390 -7.87 3.89 -19.18
CA ASP A 390 -7.05 5.08 -18.96
C ASP A 390 -5.63 4.71 -18.48
N THR A 391 -5.54 3.72 -17.60
CA THR A 391 -4.26 3.22 -17.08
C THR A 391 -3.44 2.60 -18.22
N ILE A 392 -4.03 1.74 -19.04
CA ILE A 392 -3.39 1.14 -20.21
C ILE A 392 -2.88 2.21 -21.18
N ILE A 393 -3.71 3.19 -21.52
CA ILE A 393 -3.36 4.29 -22.44
C ILE A 393 -2.17 5.09 -21.88
N SER A 394 -2.17 5.37 -20.57
CA SER A 394 -1.08 6.09 -19.92
C SER A 394 0.24 5.31 -19.95
N THR A 395 0.19 3.99 -19.76
CA THR A 395 1.37 3.11 -19.83
C THR A 395 1.90 2.98 -21.25
N LEU A 396 1.02 2.84 -22.25
CA LEU A 396 1.40 2.76 -23.67
C LEU A 396 2.17 3.99 -24.13
N SER A 397 1.80 5.16 -23.65
CA SER A 397 2.46 6.43 -24.00
C SER A 397 3.94 6.48 -23.62
N ASN A 398 4.37 5.67 -22.65
CA ASN A 398 5.77 5.57 -22.19
C ASN A 398 6.43 4.24 -22.58
N SER A 399 5.74 3.40 -23.36
CA SER A 399 6.21 2.07 -23.75
C SER A 399 7.06 2.12 -25.03
N GLU A 400 7.84 1.07 -25.26
CA GLU A 400 8.59 0.91 -26.51
C GLU A 400 7.65 0.63 -27.68
N ASP A 401 8.01 1.14 -28.88
CA ASP A 401 7.20 0.99 -30.11
C ASP A 401 6.85 -0.46 -30.43
N GLY A 402 7.70 -1.43 -30.08
CA GLY A 402 7.42 -2.86 -30.29
C GLY A 402 6.20 -3.36 -29.52
N LEU A 403 6.03 -2.94 -28.27
CA LEU A 403 4.86 -3.26 -27.45
C LEU A 403 3.62 -2.51 -27.94
N VAL A 404 3.78 -1.22 -28.28
CA VAL A 404 2.67 -0.41 -28.81
C VAL A 404 2.15 -1.01 -30.12
N LEU A 405 3.06 -1.47 -30.99
CA LEU A 405 2.74 -2.16 -32.24
C LEU A 405 1.99 -3.48 -31.98
N SER A 406 2.45 -4.32 -31.04
CA SER A 406 1.74 -5.56 -30.73
C SER A 406 0.32 -5.31 -30.22
N VAL A 407 0.11 -4.25 -29.42
CA VAL A 407 -1.23 -3.88 -28.94
C VAL A 407 -2.10 -3.31 -30.07
N MET A 408 -1.54 -2.53 -30.99
CA MET A 408 -2.28 -2.01 -32.15
C MET A 408 -2.79 -3.14 -33.06
N LEU A 409 -1.96 -4.18 -33.26
CA LEU A 409 -2.26 -5.31 -34.15
C LEU A 409 -3.15 -6.38 -33.52
N ASP A 410 -3.29 -6.39 -32.20
CA ASP A 410 -4.15 -7.34 -31.51
C ASP A 410 -5.64 -7.04 -31.75
N GLU A 411 -6.31 -7.87 -32.54
CA GLU A 411 -7.73 -7.72 -32.87
C GLU A 411 -8.66 -7.93 -31.67
N ALA A 412 -8.20 -8.64 -30.62
CA ALA A 412 -8.98 -8.82 -29.39
C ALA A 412 -9.01 -7.54 -28.54
N SER A 413 -8.07 -6.62 -28.76
CA SER A 413 -7.97 -5.37 -28.01
C SER A 413 -9.08 -4.38 -28.42
N PRO A 414 -9.67 -3.64 -27.46
CA PRO A 414 -10.64 -2.59 -27.72
C PRO A 414 -10.15 -1.56 -28.77
N LEU A 415 -11.04 -1.18 -29.69
CA LEU A 415 -10.71 -0.33 -30.85
C LEU A 415 -10.19 1.07 -30.45
N ASN A 416 -10.67 1.63 -29.35
CA ASN A 416 -10.17 2.87 -28.75
C ASN A 416 -8.71 2.77 -28.30
N ILE A 417 -8.32 1.66 -27.65
CA ILE A 417 -6.93 1.41 -27.26
C ILE A 417 -6.07 1.24 -28.51
N ARG A 418 -6.53 0.43 -29.47
CA ARG A 418 -5.83 0.26 -30.76
C ARG A 418 -5.64 1.58 -31.49
N LYS A 419 -6.68 2.43 -31.57
CA LYS A 419 -6.61 3.79 -32.12
C LYS A 419 -5.54 4.61 -31.40
N LYS A 420 -5.51 4.56 -30.07
CA LYS A 420 -4.52 5.32 -29.30
C LYS A 420 -3.08 4.84 -29.55
N SER A 421 -2.88 3.53 -29.66
CA SER A 421 -1.60 2.95 -30.07
C SER A 421 -1.18 3.43 -31.47
N ALA A 422 -2.12 3.48 -32.42
CA ALA A 422 -1.87 4.02 -33.76
C ALA A 422 -1.49 5.51 -33.73
N GLU A 423 -2.14 6.33 -32.90
CA GLU A 423 -1.78 7.73 -32.69
C GLU A 423 -0.34 7.89 -32.16
N ILE A 424 0.07 7.07 -31.18
CA ILE A 424 1.42 7.10 -30.61
C ILE A 424 2.45 6.74 -31.67
N LEU A 425 2.25 5.63 -32.40
CA LEU A 425 3.16 5.17 -33.45
C LEU A 425 3.26 6.15 -34.63
N SER A 426 2.14 6.79 -35.00
CA SER A 426 2.09 7.88 -35.99
C SER A 426 2.99 9.04 -35.56
N LEU A 427 2.87 9.50 -34.32
CA LEU A 427 3.69 10.60 -33.79
C LEU A 427 5.18 10.24 -33.69
N HIS A 428 5.51 8.97 -33.47
CA HIS A 428 6.90 8.49 -33.45
C HIS A 428 7.49 8.27 -34.85
N GLY A 429 6.69 8.34 -35.91
CA GLY A 429 7.14 8.11 -37.29
C GLY A 429 7.42 6.64 -37.58
N SER A 430 6.60 5.73 -37.03
CA SER A 430 6.69 4.29 -37.27
C SER A 430 6.61 3.94 -38.76
N GLN A 431 7.26 2.84 -39.14
CA GLN A 431 7.23 2.31 -40.51
C GLN A 431 5.95 1.50 -40.81
N ALA A 432 5.16 1.15 -39.79
CA ALA A 432 3.91 0.38 -39.90
C ALA A 432 2.72 1.25 -40.37
N ILE A 433 2.93 2.03 -41.44
CA ILE A 433 1.98 3.04 -41.93
C ILE A 433 0.67 2.38 -42.40
N GLU A 434 0.74 1.20 -43.00
CA GLU A 434 -0.44 0.53 -43.56
C GLU A 434 -1.40 0.09 -42.45
N GLU A 435 -0.84 -0.47 -41.38
CA GLU A 435 -1.55 -0.93 -40.19
C GLU A 435 -2.09 0.25 -39.37
N ILE A 436 -1.32 1.34 -39.25
CA ILE A 436 -1.80 2.60 -38.65
C ILE A 436 -3.02 3.13 -39.41
N LEU A 437 -2.92 3.22 -40.75
CA LEU A 437 -4.03 3.68 -41.58
C LEU A 437 -5.24 2.75 -41.48
N GLU A 438 -5.04 1.44 -41.31
CA GLU A 438 -6.13 0.48 -41.15
C GLU A 438 -6.88 0.73 -39.84
N VAL A 439 -6.16 0.87 -38.72
CA VAL A 439 -6.77 1.18 -37.43
C VAL A 439 -7.48 2.53 -37.45
N PHE A 440 -6.89 3.58 -38.03
CA PHE A 440 -7.58 4.86 -38.18
C PHE A 440 -8.84 4.76 -39.04
N THR A 441 -8.84 3.91 -40.08
CA THR A 441 -10.03 3.67 -40.92
C THR A 441 -11.12 2.97 -40.12
N LEU A 442 -10.79 1.90 -39.40
CA LEU A 442 -11.72 1.15 -38.55
C LEU A 442 -12.33 2.04 -37.46
N ALA A 443 -11.52 2.90 -36.84
CA ALA A 443 -11.95 3.83 -35.80
C ALA A 443 -12.61 5.12 -36.34
N ALA A 444 -12.77 5.25 -37.68
CA ALA A 444 -13.23 6.46 -38.35
C ALA A 444 -12.48 7.75 -37.92
N ASP A 445 -11.18 7.63 -37.67
CA ASP A 445 -10.32 8.73 -37.24
C ASP A 445 -9.82 9.54 -38.43
N ILE A 446 -10.69 10.43 -38.92
CA ILE A 446 -10.43 11.23 -40.13
C ILE A 446 -9.23 12.16 -39.95
N ASP A 447 -9.01 12.68 -38.75
CA ASP A 447 -7.86 13.53 -38.42
C ASP A 447 -6.54 12.74 -38.56
N GLY A 448 -6.47 11.54 -37.97
CA GLY A 448 -5.33 10.63 -38.10
C GLY A 448 -5.04 10.25 -39.55
N LEU A 449 -6.06 9.82 -40.29
CA LEU A 449 -5.95 9.51 -41.73
C LEU A 449 -5.44 10.71 -42.54
N SER A 450 -5.99 11.90 -42.29
CA SER A 450 -5.60 13.11 -43.02
C SER A 450 -4.13 13.44 -42.80
N ARG A 451 -3.63 13.31 -41.57
CA ARG A 451 -2.25 13.61 -41.22
C ARG A 451 -1.27 12.72 -41.97
N GLU A 452 -1.51 11.41 -41.96
CA GLU A 452 -0.64 10.44 -42.63
C GLU A 452 -0.67 10.59 -44.16
N ILE A 453 -1.87 10.69 -44.75
CA ILE A 453 -2.03 10.81 -46.21
C ILE A 453 -1.42 12.11 -46.74
N LEU A 454 -1.50 13.21 -45.99
CA LEU A 454 -0.91 14.48 -46.38
C LEU A 454 0.61 14.53 -46.14
N ALA A 455 1.13 13.74 -45.21
CA ALA A 455 2.57 13.62 -44.97
C ALA A 455 3.29 12.87 -46.10
N ASP A 456 2.68 11.81 -46.66
CA ASP A 456 3.17 11.13 -47.87
C ASP A 456 2.06 11.06 -48.94
N PRO A 457 2.08 11.98 -49.94
CA PRO A 457 1.10 12.01 -51.01
C PRO A 457 0.97 10.70 -51.81
N LYS A 458 2.00 9.83 -51.81
CA LYS A 458 1.92 8.52 -52.49
C LYS A 458 0.87 7.62 -51.84
N LEU A 459 0.57 7.81 -50.56
CA LEU A 459 -0.46 7.06 -49.85
C LEU A 459 -1.85 7.32 -50.46
N ALA A 460 -2.12 8.52 -51.00
CA ALA A 460 -3.37 8.79 -51.69
C ALA A 460 -3.53 8.00 -53.00
N ALA A 461 -2.42 7.68 -53.68
CA ALA A 461 -2.45 6.80 -54.86
C ALA A 461 -2.58 5.32 -54.45
N ARG A 462 -1.96 4.92 -53.34
CA ARG A 462 -1.93 3.54 -52.86
C ARG A 462 -3.23 3.12 -52.18
N PHE A 463 -3.82 4.02 -51.40
CA PHE A 463 -5.07 3.83 -50.65
C PHE A 463 -6.13 4.87 -51.08
N PRO A 464 -6.56 4.86 -52.36
CA PRO A 464 -7.40 5.92 -52.91
C PRO A 464 -8.77 6.02 -52.21
N GLN A 465 -9.34 4.91 -51.74
CA GLN A 465 -10.61 4.94 -51.00
C GLN A 465 -10.48 5.67 -49.66
N ARG A 466 -9.38 5.46 -48.90
CA ARG A 466 -9.12 6.17 -47.63
C ARG A 466 -8.86 7.66 -47.87
N ALA A 467 -8.16 8.03 -48.95
CA ALA A 467 -7.96 9.43 -49.31
C ALA A 467 -9.27 10.14 -49.68
N LEU A 468 -10.16 9.46 -50.42
CA LEU A 468 -11.50 9.98 -50.72
C LEU A 468 -12.37 10.06 -49.48
N LEU A 469 -12.25 9.09 -48.56
CA LEU A 469 -12.93 9.14 -47.27
C LEU A 469 -12.56 10.41 -46.49
N VAL A 470 -11.26 10.71 -46.38
CA VAL A 470 -10.77 11.96 -45.76
C VAL A 470 -11.37 13.18 -46.45
N TRP A 471 -11.34 13.23 -47.79
CA TRP A 471 -11.91 14.34 -48.54
C TRP A 471 -13.40 14.59 -48.22
N HIS A 472 -14.20 13.53 -48.06
CA HIS A 472 -15.64 13.67 -47.83
C HIS A 472 -16.00 13.97 -46.38
N LEU A 473 -15.19 13.54 -45.41
CA LEU A 473 -15.52 13.60 -43.99
C LEU A 473 -14.68 14.59 -43.18
N ILE A 474 -13.59 15.14 -43.71
CA ILE A 474 -12.73 16.03 -42.93
C ILE A 474 -13.51 17.28 -42.48
N PRO A 475 -13.50 17.62 -41.18
CA PRO A 475 -14.17 18.82 -40.69
C PRO A 475 -13.56 20.09 -41.28
N ALA A 476 -14.39 21.08 -41.57
CA ALA A 476 -13.95 22.37 -42.12
C ALA A 476 -12.90 23.04 -41.23
N SER A 477 -13.09 23.01 -39.91
CA SER A 477 -12.18 23.57 -38.91
C SER A 477 -10.75 23.02 -38.98
N ARG A 478 -10.58 21.79 -39.48
CA ARG A 478 -9.30 21.09 -39.63
C ARG A 478 -8.70 21.25 -41.02
N ALA A 479 -9.53 21.46 -42.03
CA ALA A 479 -9.12 21.47 -43.42
C ALA A 479 -8.68 22.86 -43.95
N VAL A 480 -9.05 23.97 -43.29
CA VAL A 480 -8.81 25.35 -43.79
C VAL A 480 -7.35 25.59 -44.19
N SER A 481 -6.40 25.08 -43.40
CA SER A 481 -4.96 25.30 -43.63
C SER A 481 -4.32 24.33 -44.63
N VAL A 482 -5.03 23.28 -45.04
CA VAL A 482 -4.48 22.17 -45.85
C VAL A 482 -5.32 21.86 -47.10
N LEU A 483 -6.20 22.78 -47.48
CA LEU A 483 -7.17 22.59 -48.57
C LEU A 483 -6.51 22.20 -49.90
N ASP A 484 -5.47 22.92 -50.32
CA ASP A 484 -4.77 22.66 -51.58
C ASP A 484 -4.16 21.25 -51.61
N SER A 485 -3.60 20.82 -50.48
CA SER A 485 -3.02 19.49 -50.32
C SER A 485 -4.09 18.40 -50.35
N LEU A 486 -5.26 18.64 -49.74
CA LEU A 486 -6.40 17.74 -49.80
C LEU A 486 -6.96 17.62 -51.22
N GLU A 487 -7.05 18.72 -51.96
CA GLU A 487 -7.46 18.68 -53.37
C GLU A 487 -6.47 17.89 -54.24
N ALA A 488 -5.16 18.08 -54.02
CA ALA A 488 -4.13 17.33 -54.71
C ALA A 488 -4.23 15.83 -54.41
N ALA A 489 -4.38 15.46 -53.13
CA ALA A 489 -4.58 14.07 -52.71
C ALA A 489 -5.84 13.46 -53.30
N ARG A 490 -6.95 14.21 -53.33
CA ARG A 490 -8.21 13.79 -53.96
C ARG A 490 -8.03 13.51 -55.44
N ARG A 491 -7.41 14.42 -56.20
CA ARG A 491 -7.18 14.24 -57.64
C ARG A 491 -6.35 12.99 -57.91
N LEU A 492 -5.29 12.78 -57.11
CA LEU A 492 -4.46 11.58 -57.20
C LEU A 492 -5.26 10.30 -56.92
N ALA A 493 -6.06 10.30 -55.86
CA ALA A 493 -6.90 9.17 -55.48
C ALA A 493 -7.92 8.79 -56.56
N ILE A 494 -8.58 9.77 -57.20
CA ILE A 494 -9.53 9.54 -58.31
C ILE A 494 -8.81 8.88 -59.49
N LEU A 495 -7.61 9.34 -59.84
CA LEU A 495 -6.83 8.78 -60.95
C LEU A 495 -6.38 7.34 -60.67
N SER A 496 -6.09 7.01 -59.41
CA SER A 496 -5.58 5.70 -59.00
C SER A 496 -6.68 4.66 -58.68
N LEU A 497 -7.95 5.08 -58.54
CA LEU A 497 -9.03 4.21 -58.08
C LEU A 497 -9.27 3.00 -59.00
N SER A 498 -9.18 3.18 -60.32
CA SER A 498 -9.44 2.12 -61.32
C SER A 498 -8.43 0.97 -61.30
N GLY A 499 -7.24 1.20 -60.74
CA GLY A 499 -6.18 0.20 -60.59
C GLY A 499 -6.00 -0.32 -59.16
N SER A 500 -6.84 0.13 -58.21
CA SER A 500 -6.70 -0.22 -56.79
C SER A 500 -7.41 -1.53 -56.43
N GLN A 501 -6.87 -2.24 -55.43
CA GLN A 501 -7.53 -3.38 -54.82
C GLN A 501 -8.61 -2.91 -53.85
N THR A 502 -9.56 -3.79 -53.52
CA THR A 502 -10.55 -3.55 -52.48
C THR A 502 -9.86 -3.35 -51.14
N ASP A 503 -10.22 -2.28 -50.42
CA ASP A 503 -9.67 -1.97 -49.11
C ASP A 503 -10.26 -2.89 -48.04
N SER A 504 -9.44 -3.69 -47.36
CA SER A 504 -9.88 -4.65 -46.35
C SER A 504 -10.47 -3.99 -45.10
N ALA A 505 -10.09 -2.74 -44.81
CA ALA A 505 -10.57 -2.00 -43.64
C ALA A 505 -11.95 -1.37 -43.85
N LEU A 506 -12.42 -1.30 -45.11
CA LEU A 506 -13.71 -0.71 -45.46
C LEU A 506 -14.73 -1.81 -45.74
N SER A 507 -15.96 -1.62 -45.24
CA SER A 507 -17.08 -2.46 -45.66
C SER A 507 -17.45 -2.16 -47.12
N ASN A 508 -18.05 -3.14 -47.79
CA ASN A 508 -18.58 -2.94 -49.15
C ASN A 508 -19.55 -1.75 -49.22
N SER A 509 -20.36 -1.53 -48.19
CA SER A 509 -21.28 -0.39 -48.10
C SER A 509 -20.53 0.93 -47.99
N ALA A 510 -19.46 1.01 -47.19
CA ALA A 510 -18.64 2.22 -47.06
C ALA A 510 -17.92 2.55 -48.37
N SER A 511 -17.31 1.56 -49.04
CA SER A 511 -16.66 1.76 -50.34
C SER A 511 -17.65 2.21 -51.41
N ALA A 512 -18.87 1.66 -51.43
CA ALA A 512 -19.95 2.08 -52.32
C ALA A 512 -20.37 3.54 -52.05
N LEU A 513 -20.56 3.93 -50.79
CA LEU A 513 -20.92 5.31 -50.42
C LEU A 513 -19.81 6.31 -50.78
N ILE A 514 -18.54 5.98 -50.55
CA ILE A 514 -17.39 6.81 -50.94
C ILE A 514 -17.38 7.02 -52.47
N ALA A 515 -17.61 5.94 -53.24
CA ALA A 515 -17.68 6.03 -54.69
C ALA A 515 -18.86 6.91 -55.14
N LEU A 516 -20.04 6.74 -54.56
CA LEU A 516 -21.22 7.57 -54.84
C LEU A 516 -20.96 9.06 -54.55
N LEU A 517 -20.41 9.39 -53.39
CA LEU A 517 -20.04 10.76 -53.00
C LEU A 517 -18.99 11.39 -53.92
N SER A 518 -18.16 10.54 -54.53
CA SER A 518 -17.14 10.93 -55.51
C SER A 518 -17.68 11.02 -56.94
N GLY A 519 -18.95 10.68 -57.17
CA GLY A 519 -19.57 10.65 -58.51
C GLY A 519 -19.13 9.46 -59.37
N ILE A 520 -18.63 8.38 -58.74
CA ILE A 520 -18.05 7.22 -59.41
C ILE A 520 -19.10 6.09 -59.45
N PRO A 521 -19.42 5.54 -60.63
CA PRO A 521 -20.34 4.41 -60.74
C PRO A 521 -19.85 3.21 -59.93
N SER A 522 -20.71 2.69 -59.05
CA SER A 522 -20.42 1.54 -58.20
C SER A 522 -21.69 0.71 -57.95
N GLU A 523 -21.49 -0.55 -57.57
CA GLU A 523 -22.56 -1.47 -57.16
C GLU A 523 -23.08 -1.08 -55.77
N MET A 524 -24.41 -1.06 -55.62
CA MET A 524 -25.09 -0.55 -54.42
C MET A 524 -25.78 -1.64 -53.61
N ASP A 525 -25.61 -2.92 -53.98
CA ASP A 525 -26.36 -4.03 -53.37
C ASP A 525 -26.13 -4.11 -51.86
N SER A 526 -24.87 -3.96 -51.42
CA SER A 526 -24.50 -3.90 -50.00
C SER A 526 -25.06 -2.68 -49.24
N VAL A 527 -25.45 -1.61 -49.94
CA VAL A 527 -26.11 -0.44 -49.35
C VAL A 527 -27.62 -0.67 -49.31
N HIS A 528 -28.19 -1.27 -50.36
CA HIS A 528 -29.61 -1.62 -50.44
C HIS A 528 -30.01 -2.61 -49.34
N GLU A 529 -29.15 -3.57 -49.00
CA GLU A 529 -29.40 -4.54 -47.93
C GLU A 529 -29.55 -3.88 -46.54
N LYS A 530 -29.00 -2.67 -46.35
CA LYS A 530 -29.05 -1.95 -45.06
C LYS A 530 -30.22 -0.98 -44.94
N LEU A 531 -30.88 -0.64 -46.04
CA LEU A 531 -31.97 0.32 -46.09
C LEU A 531 -33.31 -0.39 -46.23
N ASP A 532 -34.37 0.23 -45.73
CA ASP A 532 -35.74 -0.21 -46.01
C ASP A 532 -36.17 0.12 -47.45
N SER A 533 -37.35 -0.37 -47.85
CA SER A 533 -37.86 -0.18 -49.22
C SER A 533 -37.96 1.29 -49.63
N ASP A 534 -38.33 2.16 -48.70
CA ASP A 534 -38.47 3.59 -48.95
C ASP A 534 -37.09 4.28 -49.09
N GLY A 535 -36.12 3.88 -48.26
CA GLY A 535 -34.72 4.30 -48.37
C GLY A 535 -34.07 3.88 -49.68
N VAL A 536 -34.30 2.64 -50.14
CA VAL A 536 -33.80 2.16 -51.45
C VAL A 536 -34.39 2.97 -52.61
N LEU A 537 -35.70 3.27 -52.56
CA LEU A 537 -36.33 4.11 -53.57
C LEU A 537 -35.76 5.53 -53.58
N ALA A 538 -35.57 6.12 -52.40
CA ALA A 538 -34.97 7.44 -52.24
C ALA A 538 -33.52 7.47 -52.74
N LEU A 539 -32.70 6.46 -52.40
CA LEU A 539 -31.31 6.35 -52.84
C LEU A 539 -31.19 6.18 -54.36
N ASN A 540 -32.10 5.43 -54.98
CA ASN A 540 -32.12 5.30 -56.45
C ASN A 540 -32.49 6.63 -57.14
N GLU A 541 -33.39 7.41 -56.56
CA GLU A 541 -33.71 8.76 -57.04
C GLU A 541 -32.50 9.70 -56.91
N VAL A 542 -31.78 9.63 -55.79
CA VAL A 542 -30.50 10.30 -55.56
C VAL A 542 -29.46 9.93 -56.62
N ARG A 543 -29.25 8.63 -56.86
CA ARG A 543 -28.30 8.14 -57.84
C ARG A 543 -28.64 8.61 -59.26
N ARG A 544 -29.94 8.66 -59.58
CA ARG A 544 -30.41 9.19 -60.88
C ARG A 544 -30.13 10.68 -60.99
N ALA A 545 -30.40 11.46 -59.93
CA ALA A 545 -30.13 12.89 -59.88
C ALA A 545 -28.64 13.20 -60.02
N LEU A 546 -27.75 12.39 -59.44
CA LEU A 546 -26.29 12.52 -59.52
C LEU A 546 -25.68 11.96 -60.83
N SER A 547 -26.47 11.33 -61.71
CA SER A 547 -25.97 10.79 -62.97
C SER A 547 -25.72 11.87 -64.03
N THR A 548 -24.95 11.57 -65.07
CA THR A 548 -24.65 12.51 -66.19
C THR A 548 -25.87 13.00 -66.98
N ARG A 549 -27.04 12.38 -66.78
CA ARG A 549 -28.33 12.78 -67.37
C ARG A 549 -29.35 13.23 -66.31
N GLY A 550 -28.95 13.30 -65.05
CA GLY A 550 -29.78 13.77 -63.95
C GLY A 550 -29.95 15.29 -63.97
N ASP A 551 -31.04 15.75 -63.37
CA ASP A 551 -31.32 17.17 -63.13
C ASP A 551 -30.63 17.71 -61.87
N GLY A 552 -29.87 16.88 -61.16
CA GLY A 552 -29.13 17.25 -59.95
C GLY A 552 -30.01 17.52 -58.72
N VAL A 553 -31.33 17.38 -58.82
CA VAL A 553 -32.28 17.77 -57.77
C VAL A 553 -33.03 16.56 -57.23
N VAL A 554 -33.02 16.44 -55.91
CA VAL A 554 -33.82 15.45 -55.18
C VAL A 554 -34.91 16.18 -54.39
N ARG A 555 -36.11 15.61 -54.38
CA ARG A 555 -37.24 16.18 -53.64
C ARG A 555 -37.01 16.06 -52.13
N GLU A 556 -37.43 17.07 -51.38
CA GLU A 556 -37.23 17.12 -49.92
C GLU A 556 -37.80 15.92 -49.18
N ASN A 557 -39.03 15.54 -49.50
CA ASN A 557 -39.67 14.35 -48.94
C ASN A 557 -38.88 13.05 -49.20
N ARG A 558 -38.07 13.00 -50.26
CA ARG A 558 -37.17 11.85 -50.54
C ARG A 558 -35.90 11.92 -49.72
N ILE A 559 -35.34 13.12 -49.52
CA ILE A 559 -34.20 13.33 -48.61
C ILE A 559 -34.61 12.95 -47.18
N GLU A 560 -35.78 13.40 -46.73
CA GLU A 560 -36.36 13.04 -45.42
C GLU A 560 -36.61 11.54 -45.29
N ALA A 561 -37.18 10.90 -46.32
CA ALA A 561 -37.37 9.44 -46.32
C ALA A 561 -36.04 8.68 -46.22
N LEU A 562 -35.00 9.13 -46.93
CA LEU A 562 -33.66 8.53 -46.83
C LEU A 562 -33.05 8.73 -45.44
N GLU A 563 -33.19 9.92 -44.86
CA GLU A 563 -32.70 10.22 -43.50
C GLU A 563 -33.38 9.33 -42.45
N GLN A 564 -34.71 9.14 -42.54
CA GLN A 564 -35.42 8.23 -41.64
C GLN A 564 -34.97 6.77 -41.81
N SER A 565 -34.76 6.33 -43.05
CA SER A 565 -34.24 4.99 -43.33
C SER A 565 -32.85 4.79 -42.71
N VAL A 566 -31.95 5.76 -42.87
CA VAL A 566 -30.59 5.75 -42.28
C VAL A 566 -30.61 5.76 -40.75
N LEU A 567 -31.55 6.48 -40.13
CA LEU A 567 -31.71 6.49 -38.67
C LEU A 567 -32.08 5.11 -38.13
N ASN A 568 -32.92 4.38 -38.85
CA ASN A 568 -33.41 3.06 -38.46
C ASN A 568 -32.48 1.91 -38.89
N ALA A 569 -31.51 2.17 -39.78
CA ALA A 569 -30.59 1.18 -40.29
C ALA A 569 -29.48 0.81 -39.29
N GLU A 570 -29.12 -0.48 -39.27
CA GLU A 570 -27.95 -1.01 -38.56
C GLU A 570 -26.67 -0.67 -39.36
N LEU A 571 -26.08 0.48 -39.05
CA LEU A 571 -24.89 1.02 -39.71
C LEU A 571 -23.71 1.05 -38.75
N THR A 572 -22.51 0.79 -39.27
CA THR A 572 -21.28 1.11 -38.53
C THR A 572 -21.16 2.63 -38.34
N TYR A 573 -20.35 3.05 -37.37
CA TYR A 573 -20.10 4.47 -37.13
C TYR A 573 -19.60 5.20 -38.39
N LEU A 574 -18.69 4.56 -39.14
CA LEU A 574 -18.16 5.09 -40.40
C LEU A 574 -19.23 5.21 -41.49
N GLU A 575 -20.04 4.17 -41.69
CA GLU A 575 -21.12 4.17 -42.69
C GLU A 575 -22.16 5.24 -42.40
N ARG A 576 -22.51 5.42 -41.12
CA ARG A 576 -23.44 6.46 -40.69
C ARG A 576 -22.88 7.86 -41.03
N ASN A 577 -21.60 8.12 -40.77
CA ASN A 577 -20.98 9.39 -41.13
C ASN A 577 -20.97 9.64 -42.64
N LEU A 578 -20.71 8.60 -43.45
CA LEU A 578 -20.79 8.68 -44.91
C LEU A 578 -22.20 9.00 -45.42
N PHE A 579 -23.24 8.37 -44.84
CA PHE A 579 -24.62 8.69 -45.18
C PHE A 579 -25.01 10.11 -44.79
N MET A 580 -24.57 10.58 -43.62
CA MET A 580 -24.80 11.97 -43.22
C MET A 580 -24.12 12.96 -44.17
N ALA A 581 -22.90 12.67 -44.63
CA ALA A 581 -22.22 13.47 -45.64
C ALA A 581 -22.97 13.46 -47.00
N LEU A 582 -23.58 12.34 -47.38
CA LEU A 582 -24.43 12.24 -48.57
C LEU A 582 -25.68 13.11 -48.43
N LEU A 583 -26.39 13.00 -47.31
CA LEU A 583 -27.58 13.82 -47.01
C LEU A 583 -27.25 15.32 -47.03
N ASP A 584 -26.11 15.70 -46.44
CA ASP A 584 -25.65 17.08 -46.44
C ASP A 584 -25.32 17.58 -47.86
N SER A 585 -24.67 16.75 -48.68
CA SER A 585 -24.43 17.08 -50.10
C SER A 585 -25.73 17.24 -50.89
N LEU A 586 -26.77 16.45 -50.60
CA LEU A 586 -28.07 16.54 -51.27
C LEU A 586 -28.84 17.80 -50.87
N ARG A 587 -28.82 18.15 -49.58
CA ARG A 587 -29.43 19.38 -49.07
C ARG A 587 -28.72 20.62 -49.63
N LEU A 588 -27.39 20.57 -49.72
CA LEU A 588 -26.61 21.63 -50.36
C LEU A 588 -27.01 21.81 -51.83
N ASN A 589 -27.04 20.73 -52.63
CA ASN A 589 -27.44 20.78 -54.04
C ASN A 589 -28.87 21.32 -54.23
N ARG A 590 -29.81 20.92 -53.34
CA ARG A 590 -31.18 21.45 -53.34
C ARG A 590 -31.20 22.95 -53.08
N ALA A 591 -30.48 23.41 -52.05
CA ALA A 591 -30.39 24.82 -51.71
C ALA A 591 -29.78 25.65 -52.86
N THR A 592 -28.75 25.14 -53.54
CA THR A 592 -28.18 25.76 -54.76
C THR A 592 -29.26 25.99 -55.82
N MET A 593 -30.08 24.98 -56.09
CA MET A 593 -31.11 25.05 -57.15
C MET A 593 -32.28 25.97 -56.76
N ASP A 594 -32.66 25.97 -55.48
CA ASP A 594 -33.68 26.88 -54.97
C ASP A 594 -33.21 28.34 -55.03
N LEU A 595 -31.93 28.63 -54.76
CA LEU A 595 -31.32 29.95 -54.97
C LEU A 595 -31.30 30.35 -56.45
N GLN A 596 -30.95 29.43 -57.36
CA GLN A 596 -30.94 29.68 -58.80
C GLN A 596 -32.34 29.87 -59.40
N SER A 597 -33.39 29.37 -58.75
CA SER A 597 -34.77 29.44 -59.25
C SER A 597 -35.34 30.85 -59.34
N GLY A 598 -34.79 31.82 -58.60
CA GLY A 598 -35.27 33.20 -58.61
C GLY A 598 -36.56 33.44 -57.82
N VAL A 599 -37.08 32.44 -57.09
CA VAL A 599 -38.35 32.53 -56.34
C VAL A 599 -38.08 32.91 -54.88
N ASP A 600 -38.60 34.05 -54.43
CA ASP A 600 -38.33 34.61 -53.08
C ASP A 600 -38.57 33.61 -51.93
N GLU A 601 -39.71 32.91 -51.94
CA GLU A 601 -40.04 31.91 -50.89
C GLU A 601 -39.02 30.76 -50.85
N ARG A 602 -38.53 30.32 -52.01
CA ARG A 602 -37.53 29.25 -52.11
C ARG A 602 -36.15 29.74 -51.71
N MET A 603 -35.81 30.99 -52.02
CA MET A 603 -34.56 31.60 -51.55
C MET A 603 -34.51 31.66 -50.02
N VAL A 604 -35.58 32.09 -49.35
CA VAL A 604 -35.63 32.14 -47.88
C VAL A 604 -35.46 30.74 -47.29
N SER A 605 -36.15 29.74 -47.85
CA SER A 605 -36.01 28.34 -47.42
C SER A 605 -34.60 27.80 -47.62
N ALA A 606 -33.96 28.11 -48.75
CA ALA A 606 -32.60 27.70 -49.07
C ALA A 606 -31.58 28.31 -48.09
N LEU A 607 -31.70 29.60 -47.75
CA LEU A 607 -30.82 30.27 -46.78
C LEU A 607 -30.98 29.70 -45.36
N ALA A 608 -32.20 29.34 -44.97
CA ALA A 608 -32.45 28.68 -43.69
C ALA A 608 -31.80 27.28 -43.64
N ALA A 609 -31.94 26.49 -44.71
CA ALA A 609 -31.31 25.18 -44.82
C ALA A 609 -29.78 25.25 -44.81
N LEU A 610 -29.19 26.21 -45.53
CA LEU A 610 -27.74 26.43 -45.54
C LEU A 610 -27.21 26.88 -44.17
N ASN A 611 -27.94 27.75 -43.45
CA ASN A 611 -27.56 28.10 -42.07
C ASN A 611 -27.56 26.88 -41.15
N LEU A 612 -28.56 26.00 -41.27
CA LEU A 612 -28.61 24.78 -40.47
C LEU A 612 -27.49 23.79 -40.83
N LEU A 613 -27.14 23.68 -42.11
CA LEU A 613 -26.03 22.87 -42.59
C LEU A 613 -24.68 23.39 -42.07
N CYS A 614 -24.40 24.68 -42.22
CA CYS A 614 -23.14 25.29 -41.79
C CYS A 614 -23.02 25.44 -40.27
N GLY A 615 -24.14 25.45 -39.55
CA GLY A 615 -24.17 25.61 -38.09
C GLY A 615 -23.86 24.35 -37.28
N LYS A 616 -23.60 23.19 -37.90
CA LYS A 616 -23.22 21.98 -37.16
C LYS A 616 -21.77 22.11 -36.64
N GLN A 617 -21.44 21.36 -35.59
CA GLN A 617 -20.11 21.45 -34.96
C GLN A 617 -19.00 20.79 -35.81
N GLU A 618 -19.31 19.68 -36.48
CA GLU A 618 -18.38 18.89 -37.31
C GLU A 618 -18.84 18.89 -38.77
N VAL A 619 -19.05 20.08 -39.35
CA VAL A 619 -19.44 20.20 -40.77
C VAL A 619 -18.25 19.85 -41.65
N ALA A 620 -18.46 18.94 -42.60
CA ALA A 620 -17.44 18.58 -43.59
C ALA A 620 -17.00 19.81 -44.40
N MET A 621 -15.70 19.92 -44.66
CA MET A 621 -15.11 21.05 -45.40
C MET A 621 -15.83 21.33 -46.71
N ARG A 622 -16.15 20.28 -47.47
CA ARG A 622 -16.85 20.38 -48.75
C ARG A 622 -18.18 21.14 -48.66
N THR A 623 -18.92 20.97 -47.57
CA THR A 623 -20.21 21.64 -47.36
C THR A 623 -20.01 23.13 -47.11
N ILE A 624 -18.98 23.51 -46.35
CA ILE A 624 -18.60 24.91 -46.10
C ILE A 624 -18.10 25.57 -47.39
N GLN A 625 -17.25 24.89 -48.17
CA GLN A 625 -16.74 25.40 -49.44
C GLN A 625 -17.89 25.66 -50.42
N GLY A 626 -18.75 24.67 -50.65
CA GLY A 626 -19.89 24.84 -51.54
C GLY A 626 -20.89 25.90 -51.07
N SER A 627 -21.10 26.04 -49.76
CA SER A 627 -21.94 27.12 -49.22
C SER A 627 -21.30 28.50 -49.38
N SER A 628 -19.98 28.60 -49.26
CA SER A 628 -19.24 29.85 -49.46
C SER A 628 -19.26 30.31 -50.92
N ASP A 629 -19.14 29.37 -51.86
CA ASP A 629 -19.29 29.66 -53.29
C ASP A 629 -20.68 30.23 -53.59
N LEU A 630 -21.74 29.67 -52.99
CA LEU A 630 -23.12 30.19 -53.15
C LEU A 630 -23.29 31.59 -52.56
N VAL A 631 -22.65 31.90 -51.43
CA VAL A 631 -22.64 33.26 -50.84
C VAL A 631 -22.06 34.26 -51.83
N LEU A 632 -20.93 33.91 -52.46
CA LEU A 632 -20.25 34.76 -53.43
C LEU A 632 -21.04 34.91 -54.74
N GLU A 633 -21.61 33.82 -55.26
CA GLU A 633 -22.36 33.82 -56.52
C GLU A 633 -23.70 34.54 -56.43
N HIS A 634 -24.44 34.35 -55.33
CA HIS A 634 -25.82 34.85 -55.18
C HIS A 634 -25.94 36.04 -54.22
N ASN A 635 -24.82 36.57 -53.69
CA ASN A 635 -24.80 37.64 -52.69
C ASN A 635 -25.71 37.33 -51.48
N ALA A 636 -25.68 36.08 -51.05
CA ALA A 636 -26.52 35.51 -49.99
C ALA A 636 -25.86 35.68 -48.61
N ALA A 637 -26.63 35.99 -47.57
CA ALA A 637 -26.10 36.09 -46.20
C ALA A 637 -26.37 34.78 -45.42
N ILE A 638 -25.30 34.05 -45.07
CA ILE A 638 -25.35 32.86 -44.21
C ILE A 638 -24.66 33.19 -42.89
N VAL A 639 -25.45 33.53 -41.88
CA VAL A 639 -24.99 33.95 -40.53
C VAL A 639 -24.06 32.93 -39.88
N SER A 640 -24.27 31.63 -40.17
CA SER A 640 -23.46 30.56 -39.56
C SER A 640 -22.03 30.47 -40.11
N LEU A 641 -21.73 31.11 -41.25
CA LEU A 641 -20.36 31.22 -41.80
C LEU A 641 -19.59 32.43 -41.27
N GLU A 642 -20.27 33.35 -40.56
CA GLU A 642 -19.66 34.55 -39.96
C GLU A 642 -19.10 34.30 -38.55
N LYS A 643 -19.30 33.09 -38.01
CA LYS A 643 -18.82 32.61 -36.72
C LYS A 643 -17.68 31.63 -36.91
#